data_AF-A0A7N4PX55-F1
#
_entry.id   AF-A0A7N4PX55-F1
#
_cell.length_a   1.000
_cell.length_b   1.000
_cell.length_c   1.000
_cell.angle_alpha   90.00
_cell.angle_beta   90.00
_cell.angle_gamma   90.00
#
_symmetry.space_group_name_H-M   'P 1'
#
loop_
_entity.id
_entity.type
_entity.pdbx_description
1 polymer ?
#
loop_
_entity_poly.entity_id
_entity_poly.type
_entity_poly.pdbx_seq_one_letter_code
_entity_poly.pdbx_strand_id
1 'polypeptide(L)'
;MTISWNFFFCPLPNILGYEFTTSGRKTFEKLDFQNTLSGVYQSIMFSADGANLTDIHLYCRLACDRETCCDGFILTQTLLGGGTILCSLMSSPNILLCNKNDWRPPSEVQGSGVCDNVKYDPKKKQFILSLGGQEFTGKLLEEVPGLFISFQEVYLWKGDFSFSDSTMELFSQVNTKLVLIDGKRTVPRQQYLLSRLKYSAQEAKLWCLSRCAQDNTFCKLAEVRNTSSGDFTCILFPEAQTCDNSLTFTPESCTFVLPFRPQTLFHKNVVLGDKVKAFYTRLPFQILRGISVRSKVSMTRKPVSNGFFECELRCDADPCCKGFGFLNVSQLEGGEVMCLTLSNLGFQTCSEETRGPWRILDCNSPDTEIRTYPFGWYQKPVFQNDVPTACPPALLSPLVEEVSLESWQNLDISSALIDSSIMNFDIAHISLDASSNFSAARDLCLSECSQKPACYITTLEVWPTSVRCVFYPDTYSCRHGLRGHSCRLLLREEATYIYRKKGISMLNSTKDTVTVFIATQGTLKGRSEAIRVGSEWKRIVQFLGVPYASPPLAQKRFGAPESFNWTGSWEATVPRANCWQPGFGKTSFSSVSEDCLYLNVFVPQNLGQNASVLVFFHNTGENGGRKKQLDLEGSFLAAVGDIIVVTANYRVGIFGFLSTGSSEASGNWGLLDQVAALNWVQAHITSFGGNPQQVTVAADRGGADITSLHLLTTTANSRLFKRAILMGGSTLSPAAVISQKRAQEQAATLAQEVSCPTSPDNVMLSCLRQKPADVLNDAQTKLLAISGPFHYWGPVVDGFYVQEVPIRTLQRSPRVKVDLLIGSAQRDGLINRAKAIKKFEESQGRTSSKTAFYQALQNSLGGEDSDSSIEAAATWYYSLEHSTEDYSSFSRALENATRDYFINCPIIDMVSHWARGTRGNIYMYYVPETYSQNSLELLDDVQYAFGLPFHPQYEQQFTLEEKSLSLKIMQYFANFIKTGNPNYPYDFSRKVLETTTLWPEFLPHVNGDNYKEFSPELPNHQGLKKAECSFWSKYIQTLKASTGKCSGCGKVLNRMF
;
A
#
# COMPACT_ATOMS: atom_id res chain seq x y z
N MET A 1 -86.50 10.04 32.46
CA MET A 1 -87.30 11.28 32.55
C MET A 1 -87.03 11.92 33.90
N THR A 2 -87.06 13.27 33.99
CA THR A 2 -87.00 14.13 35.20
C THR A 2 -85.80 13.96 36.16
N ILE A 3 -85.19 14.98 36.80
CA ILE A 3 -84.81 16.40 36.57
C ILE A 3 -84.43 16.98 37.95
N SER A 4 -83.21 17.53 38.08
CA SER A 4 -82.72 18.42 39.17
C SER A 4 -82.68 17.85 40.62
N TRP A 5 -81.82 18.32 41.54
CA TRP A 5 -81.66 19.71 42.01
C TRP A 5 -80.21 20.26 42.04
N ASN A 6 -80.13 21.60 42.03
CA ASN A 6 -78.92 22.44 42.13
C ASN A 6 -78.32 22.44 43.57
N PHE A 7 -77.09 22.91 43.84
CA PHE A 7 -76.80 24.35 43.92
C PHE A 7 -75.33 24.81 44.07
N PHE A 8 -75.11 26.00 43.53
CA PHE A 8 -74.10 27.05 43.83
C PHE A 8 -72.60 26.77 43.70
N PHE A 9 -72.05 27.24 42.57
CA PHE A 9 -70.73 27.86 42.51
C PHE A 9 -70.67 29.14 43.36
N CYS A 10 -69.53 29.38 44.02
CA CYS A 10 -69.06 30.72 44.41
C CYS A 10 -67.66 30.94 43.81
N PRO A 11 -67.48 31.83 42.82
CA PRO A 11 -66.18 32.08 42.20
C PRO A 11 -65.44 33.23 42.90
N LEU A 12 -64.20 32.99 43.31
CA LEU A 12 -63.21 34.02 43.67
C LEU A 12 -61.84 33.64 43.06
N PRO A 13 -60.93 34.61 42.84
CA PRO A 13 -60.36 34.77 41.50
C PRO A 13 -59.02 34.06 41.26
N ASN A 14 -58.74 33.83 39.96
CA ASN A 14 -57.45 33.38 39.45
C ASN A 14 -56.30 34.27 39.95
N ILE A 15 -55.30 33.65 40.58
CA ILE A 15 -53.95 34.19 40.69
C ILE A 15 -53.00 33.19 40.02
N LEU A 16 -52.42 33.60 38.91
CA LEU A 16 -51.40 32.86 38.16
C LEU A 16 -50.01 33.32 38.59
N GLY A 17 -49.13 32.36 38.93
CA GLY A 17 -47.69 32.53 38.80
C GLY A 17 -46.87 32.82 40.08
N TYR A 18 -46.04 31.83 40.43
CA TYR A 18 -44.73 31.91 41.08
C TYR A 18 -44.57 32.39 42.55
N GLU A 19 -43.62 31.72 43.21
CA GLU A 19 -42.98 31.97 44.53
C GLU A 19 -43.89 32.20 45.76
N PHE A 20 -44.09 31.12 46.53
CA PHE A 20 -44.88 31.11 47.76
C PHE A 20 -44.03 31.21 49.03
N THR A 21 -43.53 32.41 49.34
CA THR A 21 -42.97 32.72 50.68
C THR A 21 -43.86 33.74 51.41
N THR A 22 -44.70 33.28 52.36
CA THR A 22 -45.20 34.14 53.47
C THR A 22 -45.90 33.37 54.60
N SER A 23 -45.63 33.85 55.82
CA SER A 23 -46.38 33.76 57.10
C SER A 23 -47.30 32.55 57.39
N GLY A 24 -46.77 31.61 58.17
CA GLY A 24 -47.49 30.69 59.08
C GLY A 24 -46.72 30.57 60.39
N ARG A 25 -47.14 29.77 61.38
CA ARG A 25 -46.33 29.57 62.62
C ARG A 25 -45.07 28.74 62.35
N LYS A 26 -45.14 27.80 61.42
CA LYS A 26 -44.01 27.07 60.83
C LYS A 26 -43.77 27.53 59.39
N THR A 27 -42.52 27.78 59.03
CA THR A 27 -42.09 28.01 57.63
C THR A 27 -41.58 26.70 57.03
N PHE A 28 -42.25 26.20 56.00
CA PHE A 28 -41.87 24.95 55.31
C PHE A 28 -41.11 25.26 54.03
N GLU A 29 -39.90 24.72 53.90
CA GLU A 29 -39.12 24.78 52.66
C GLU A 29 -39.41 23.56 51.78
N LYS A 30 -39.43 23.78 50.47
CA LYS A 30 -39.53 22.74 49.44
C LYS A 30 -38.15 22.13 49.21
N LEU A 31 -38.04 20.81 49.36
CA LEU A 31 -36.78 20.10 49.13
C LEU A 31 -36.78 19.36 47.78
N ASP A 32 -35.59 19.20 47.19
CA ASP A 32 -35.41 18.45 45.93
C ASP A 32 -35.49 16.92 46.10
N PHE A 33 -35.70 16.44 47.33
CA PHE A 33 -35.82 15.02 47.68
C PHE A 33 -37.26 14.53 47.53
N GLN A 34 -37.41 13.27 47.11
CA GLN A 34 -38.72 12.68 46.83
C GLN A 34 -39.21 11.72 47.93
N ASN A 35 -38.33 11.02 48.66
CA ASN A 35 -38.76 10.07 49.69
C ASN A 35 -37.95 10.21 50.99
N THR A 36 -38.45 9.61 52.06
CA THR A 36 -37.77 9.50 53.36
C THR A 36 -37.67 8.04 53.77
N LEU A 37 -36.62 7.66 54.50
CA LEU A 37 -36.45 6.26 54.94
C LEU A 37 -37.47 5.89 56.05
N SER A 38 -37.86 6.86 56.86
CA SER A 38 -38.75 6.72 58.01
C SER A 38 -39.36 8.07 58.39
N GLY A 39 -40.42 8.07 59.19
CA GLY A 39 -40.96 9.27 59.83
C GLY A 39 -42.37 9.66 59.37
N VAL A 40 -42.95 9.00 58.37
CA VAL A 40 -44.38 9.16 58.06
C VAL A 40 -45.22 8.51 59.17
N TYR A 41 -46.10 9.29 59.79
CA TYR A 41 -46.99 8.81 60.87
C TYR A 41 -48.47 8.78 60.47
N GLN A 42 -48.88 9.59 59.49
CA GLN A 42 -50.25 9.67 59.02
C GLN A 42 -50.29 9.96 57.51
N SER A 43 -51.04 9.15 56.76
CA SER A 43 -51.26 9.37 55.32
C SER A 43 -52.75 9.49 55.00
N ILE A 44 -53.11 10.52 54.25
CA ILE A 44 -54.48 10.85 53.85
C ILE A 44 -54.56 10.77 52.33
N MET A 45 -55.58 10.07 51.82
CA MET A 45 -55.73 9.73 50.41
C MET A 45 -56.91 10.48 49.79
N PHE A 46 -56.68 11.15 48.67
CA PHE A 46 -57.66 11.94 47.92
C PHE A 46 -57.81 11.39 46.50
N SER A 47 -59.04 11.37 45.97
CA SER A 47 -59.28 11.13 44.53
C SER A 47 -58.97 12.40 43.74
N ALA A 48 -58.31 12.27 42.59
CA ALA A 48 -57.97 13.39 41.73
C ALA A 48 -59.16 13.94 40.92
N ASP A 49 -60.27 13.20 40.82
CA ASP A 49 -61.49 13.61 40.09
C ASP A 49 -62.22 14.83 40.71
N GLY A 50 -61.79 15.32 41.88
CA GLY A 50 -62.46 16.42 42.59
C GLY A 50 -61.59 17.39 43.38
N ALA A 51 -60.26 17.31 43.30
CA ALA A 51 -59.36 18.20 44.05
C ALA A 51 -58.06 18.50 43.28
N ASN A 52 -57.67 19.78 43.21
CA ASN A 52 -56.43 20.17 42.54
C ASN A 52 -55.22 19.97 43.49
N LEU A 53 -54.04 19.73 42.90
CA LEU A 53 -52.81 19.46 43.65
C LEU A 53 -52.44 20.63 44.60
N THR A 54 -52.77 21.86 44.19
CA THR A 54 -52.64 23.10 44.97
C THR A 54 -53.49 23.10 46.25
N ASP A 55 -54.72 22.60 46.18
CA ASP A 55 -55.66 22.61 47.30
C ASP A 55 -55.24 21.59 48.37
N ILE A 56 -54.75 20.42 47.90
CA ILE A 56 -54.23 19.37 48.79
C ILE A 56 -52.89 19.79 49.40
N HIS A 57 -52.02 20.49 48.67
CA HIS A 57 -50.82 21.10 49.25
C HIS A 57 -51.16 22.11 50.37
N LEU A 58 -52.16 22.97 50.15
CA LEU A 58 -52.65 23.90 51.18
C LEU A 58 -53.23 23.14 52.39
N TYR A 59 -53.98 22.05 52.16
CA TYR A 59 -54.47 21.16 53.21
C TYR A 59 -53.34 20.54 54.04
N CYS A 60 -52.32 19.94 53.40
CA CYS A 60 -51.17 19.35 54.08
C CYS A 60 -50.44 20.38 54.96
N ARG A 61 -50.20 21.57 54.42
CA ARG A 61 -49.56 22.69 55.15
C ARG A 61 -50.40 23.12 56.37
N LEU A 62 -51.72 23.26 56.20
CA LEU A 62 -52.63 23.64 57.30
C LEU A 62 -52.81 22.55 58.36
N ALA A 63 -52.76 21.27 57.98
CA ALA A 63 -52.74 20.15 58.91
C ALA A 63 -51.45 20.16 59.74
N CYS A 64 -50.30 20.32 59.08
CA CYS A 64 -48.99 20.31 59.73
C CYS A 64 -48.72 21.56 60.61
N ASP A 65 -49.25 22.74 60.27
CA ASP A 65 -49.14 23.96 61.11
C ASP A 65 -50.07 23.92 62.34
N ARG A 66 -51.09 23.05 62.35
CA ARG A 66 -51.98 22.80 63.51
C ARG A 66 -51.41 21.79 64.50
N GLU A 67 -50.58 20.86 64.05
CA GLU A 67 -50.01 19.80 64.89
C GLU A 67 -48.60 20.15 65.38
N THR A 68 -48.37 20.06 66.69
CA THR A 68 -47.05 20.32 67.30
C THR A 68 -46.02 19.32 66.80
N CYS A 69 -46.38 18.03 66.73
CA CYS A 69 -45.52 16.91 66.34
C CYS A 69 -45.26 16.78 64.83
N CYS A 70 -45.96 17.56 63.99
CA CYS A 70 -45.75 17.51 62.55
C CYS A 70 -44.49 18.31 62.17
N ASP A 71 -43.45 17.60 61.78
CA ASP A 71 -42.20 18.18 61.30
C ASP A 71 -42.25 18.39 59.79
N GLY A 72 -43.12 17.71 59.04
CA GLY A 72 -43.16 17.88 57.59
C GLY A 72 -44.27 17.12 56.90
N PHE A 73 -44.28 17.12 55.57
CA PHE A 73 -45.17 16.27 54.79
C PHE A 73 -44.59 15.87 53.43
N ILE A 74 -45.05 14.74 52.90
CA ILE A 74 -44.82 14.27 51.53
C ILE A 74 -46.11 14.41 50.74
N LEU A 75 -46.06 15.04 49.58
CA LEU A 75 -47.18 15.11 48.63
C LEU A 75 -46.85 14.20 47.43
N THR A 76 -47.66 13.16 47.20
CA THR A 76 -47.45 12.17 46.14
C THR A 76 -48.69 12.05 45.25
N GLN A 77 -48.53 12.01 43.92
CA GLN A 77 -49.61 11.72 42.97
C GLN A 77 -49.29 10.44 42.20
N THR A 78 -50.22 9.50 42.19
CA THR A 78 -50.14 8.24 41.43
C THR A 78 -51.24 8.18 40.38
N LEU A 79 -50.92 7.76 39.15
CA LEU A 79 -51.86 7.73 38.02
C LEU A 79 -52.79 6.49 37.99
N LEU A 80 -52.98 5.83 39.12
CA LEU A 80 -53.80 4.62 39.23
C LEU A 80 -55.29 4.96 39.41
N GLY A 81 -56.15 4.34 38.60
CA GLY A 81 -57.59 4.23 38.87
C GLY A 81 -58.36 5.56 39.04
N GLY A 82 -58.12 6.55 38.17
CA GLY A 82 -58.69 7.91 38.26
C GLY A 82 -57.70 8.96 38.78
N GLY A 83 -56.55 8.51 39.28
CA GLY A 83 -55.54 9.39 39.87
C GLY A 83 -55.78 9.57 41.36
N THR A 84 -54.74 9.31 42.15
CA THR A 84 -54.81 9.41 43.61
C THR A 84 -53.73 10.35 44.11
N ILE A 85 -54.08 11.28 44.99
CA ILE A 85 -53.13 12.20 45.63
C ILE A 85 -53.05 11.85 47.12
N LEU A 86 -51.83 11.61 47.61
CA LEU A 86 -51.52 11.23 48.98
C LEU A 86 -50.83 12.41 49.68
N CYS A 87 -51.37 12.78 50.84
CA CYS A 87 -50.80 13.73 51.78
C CYS A 87 -50.28 12.96 52.99
N SER A 88 -48.97 12.80 53.14
CA SER A 88 -48.37 12.03 54.23
C SER A 88 -47.62 12.93 55.21
N LEU A 89 -48.19 13.15 56.39
CA LEU A 89 -47.57 13.93 57.47
C LEU A 89 -46.40 13.15 58.08
N MET A 90 -45.35 13.90 58.43
CA MET A 90 -44.08 13.37 58.93
C MET A 90 -43.70 13.97 60.28
N SER A 91 -43.04 13.16 61.10
CA SER A 91 -42.40 13.55 62.35
C SER A 91 -40.98 12.97 62.37
N SER A 92 -39.99 13.84 62.56
CA SER A 92 -38.56 13.56 62.71
C SER A 92 -37.99 12.51 61.74
N PRO A 93 -38.07 12.72 60.40
CA PRO A 93 -37.55 11.77 59.43
C PRO A 93 -36.02 11.71 59.46
N ASN A 94 -35.48 10.48 59.46
CA ASN A 94 -34.06 10.24 59.71
C ASN A 94 -33.16 10.73 58.56
N ILE A 95 -33.54 10.34 57.33
CA ILE A 95 -32.74 10.49 56.10
C ILE A 95 -33.69 10.82 54.96
N LEU A 96 -33.31 11.80 54.13
CA LEU A 96 -33.99 12.09 52.87
C LEU A 96 -33.25 11.42 51.71
N LEU A 97 -34.03 10.85 50.80
CA LEU A 97 -33.59 9.98 49.72
C LEU A 97 -34.09 10.53 48.37
N CYS A 98 -33.39 10.15 47.30
CA CYS A 98 -33.87 10.33 45.93
C CYS A 98 -34.07 11.79 45.55
N ASN A 99 -32.96 12.52 45.41
CA ASN A 99 -32.98 13.86 44.85
C ASN A 99 -33.44 13.81 43.38
N LYS A 100 -34.13 14.84 42.90
CA LYS A 100 -34.51 14.99 41.49
C LYS A 100 -33.31 14.96 40.53
N ASN A 101 -32.13 15.35 41.02
CA ASN A 101 -30.88 15.39 40.25
C ASN A 101 -30.00 14.14 40.44
N ASP A 102 -30.49 13.09 41.12
CA ASP A 102 -29.74 11.84 41.31
C ASP A 102 -29.78 10.95 40.07
N TRP A 103 -28.68 10.25 39.82
CA TRP A 103 -28.60 9.24 38.75
C TRP A 103 -29.41 7.99 39.13
N ARG A 104 -30.22 7.50 38.18
CA ARG A 104 -31.05 6.29 38.32
C ARG A 104 -30.66 5.24 37.27
N PRO A 105 -30.59 3.95 37.63
CA PRO A 105 -30.39 2.89 36.64
C PRO A 105 -31.62 2.79 35.72
N PRO A 106 -31.44 2.40 34.43
CA PRO A 106 -32.56 2.07 33.56
C PRO A 106 -33.35 0.86 34.07
N SER A 107 -34.66 0.87 33.80
CA SER A 107 -35.69 0.12 34.55
C SER A 107 -35.86 -1.36 34.14
N GLU A 108 -34.78 -2.14 34.14
CA GLU A 108 -34.83 -3.61 33.94
C GLU A 108 -34.62 -4.43 35.23
N VAL A 109 -34.01 -3.86 36.28
CA VAL A 109 -33.83 -4.55 37.57
C VAL A 109 -35.04 -4.35 38.48
N GLN A 110 -36.10 -5.13 38.26
CA GLN A 110 -37.25 -5.14 39.17
C GLN A 110 -36.84 -5.51 40.60
N GLY A 111 -36.92 -4.55 41.54
CA GLY A 111 -37.17 -4.84 42.96
C GLY A 111 -36.10 -4.50 44.00
N SER A 112 -34.96 -3.88 43.64
CA SER A 112 -33.89 -3.56 44.61
C SER A 112 -33.43 -2.09 44.71
N GLY A 113 -33.87 -1.19 43.82
CA GLY A 113 -33.53 0.23 43.93
C GLY A 113 -34.22 0.89 45.13
N VAL A 114 -33.45 1.60 45.97
CA VAL A 114 -33.99 2.32 47.15
C VAL A 114 -34.86 3.53 46.78
N CYS A 115 -34.84 3.94 45.50
CA CYS A 115 -35.73 4.95 44.94
C CYS A 115 -36.87 4.38 44.09
N ASP A 116 -36.92 3.06 43.92
CA ASP A 116 -38.04 2.38 43.27
C ASP A 116 -39.16 2.18 44.30
N ASN A 117 -39.86 3.28 44.60
CA ASN A 117 -40.89 3.35 45.64
C ASN A 117 -42.08 2.41 45.36
N VAL A 118 -42.13 1.73 44.21
CA VAL A 118 -43.22 0.83 43.80
C VAL A 118 -42.65 -0.53 43.39
N LYS A 119 -43.07 -1.60 44.08
CA LYS A 119 -42.84 -2.98 43.66
C LYS A 119 -44.14 -3.56 43.10
N TYR A 120 -44.09 -4.13 41.91
CA TYR A 120 -45.24 -4.80 41.28
C TYR A 120 -45.02 -6.32 41.24
N ASP A 121 -45.97 -7.09 41.76
CA ASP A 121 -46.01 -8.55 41.59
C ASP A 121 -46.95 -8.90 40.42
N PRO A 122 -46.41 -9.18 39.22
CA PRO A 122 -47.23 -9.47 38.04
C PRO A 122 -48.07 -10.75 38.20
N LYS A 123 -47.68 -11.68 39.09
CA LYS A 123 -48.46 -12.90 39.34
C LYS A 123 -49.67 -12.67 40.23
N LYS A 124 -49.70 -11.58 41.01
CA LYS A 124 -50.79 -11.24 41.94
C LYS A 124 -51.61 -10.02 41.54
N LYS A 125 -51.22 -9.29 40.48
CA LYS A 125 -51.77 -7.97 40.10
C LYS A 125 -51.80 -6.98 41.27
N GLN A 126 -50.79 -7.10 42.15
CA GLN A 126 -50.64 -6.26 43.35
C GLN A 126 -49.42 -5.36 43.18
N PHE A 127 -49.57 -4.11 43.58
CA PHE A 127 -48.45 -3.19 43.78
C PHE A 127 -48.29 -2.89 45.27
N ILE A 128 -47.04 -2.69 45.68
CA ILE A 128 -46.63 -2.24 47.01
C ILE A 128 -45.94 -0.89 46.82
N LEU A 129 -46.58 0.18 47.28
CA LEU A 129 -46.00 1.53 47.32
C LEU A 129 -45.36 1.75 48.70
N SER A 130 -44.05 2.01 48.75
CA SER A 130 -43.33 2.28 49.99
C SER A 130 -43.07 3.79 50.17
N LEU A 131 -43.63 4.38 51.23
CA LEU A 131 -43.53 5.80 51.56
C LEU A 131 -43.16 5.96 53.03
N GLY A 132 -42.01 6.60 53.32
CA GLY A 132 -41.60 6.92 54.69
C GLY A 132 -41.48 5.73 55.65
N GLY A 133 -41.18 4.53 55.12
CA GLY A 133 -41.11 3.28 55.88
C GLY A 133 -42.43 2.51 56.02
N GLN A 134 -43.55 3.01 55.50
CA GLN A 134 -44.83 2.31 55.44
C GLN A 134 -45.06 1.69 54.05
N GLU A 135 -45.63 0.49 53.99
CA GLU A 135 -45.99 -0.20 52.74
C GLU A 135 -47.50 -0.17 52.49
N PHE A 136 -47.91 0.40 51.35
CA PHE A 136 -49.29 0.50 50.91
C PHE A 136 -49.56 -0.50 49.77
N THR A 137 -50.34 -1.54 50.06
CA THR A 137 -50.73 -2.56 49.06
C THR A 137 -51.99 -2.16 48.31
N GLY A 138 -51.93 -2.11 46.98
CA GLY A 138 -53.11 -1.96 46.11
C GLY A 138 -53.25 -3.07 45.07
N LYS A 139 -54.44 -3.20 44.49
CA LYS A 139 -54.75 -4.15 43.40
C LYS A 139 -55.14 -3.40 42.13
N LEU A 140 -54.65 -3.87 40.99
CA LEU A 140 -55.00 -3.38 39.65
C LEU A 140 -56.12 -4.22 39.05
N LEU A 141 -57.11 -3.56 38.42
CA LEU A 141 -58.21 -4.22 37.71
C LEU A 141 -57.83 -4.62 36.28
N GLU A 142 -56.93 -3.89 35.63
CA GLU A 142 -56.41 -4.18 34.29
C GLU A 142 -54.88 -4.00 34.22
N GLU A 143 -54.25 -4.61 33.20
CA GLU A 143 -52.81 -4.49 32.95
C GLU A 143 -52.51 -3.24 32.11
N VAL A 144 -51.98 -2.20 32.75
CA VAL A 144 -51.46 -1.00 32.08
C VAL A 144 -49.93 -1.02 32.11
N PRO A 145 -49.24 -0.88 30.97
CA PRO A 145 -47.77 -0.80 30.96
C PRO A 145 -47.30 0.56 31.49
N GLY A 146 -46.75 0.56 32.71
CA GLY A 146 -46.13 1.73 33.34
C GLY A 146 -46.90 2.27 34.55
N LEU A 147 -46.43 1.92 35.76
CA LEU A 147 -46.84 2.54 37.02
C LEU A 147 -46.07 3.86 37.20
N PHE A 148 -46.71 4.98 36.88
CA PHE A 148 -46.11 6.31 37.04
C PHE A 148 -46.61 7.02 38.31
N ILE A 149 -45.66 7.32 39.21
CA ILE A 149 -45.78 8.42 40.15
C ILE A 149 -45.55 9.70 39.33
N SER A 150 -46.59 10.51 39.11
CA SER A 150 -46.50 11.72 38.30
C SER A 150 -45.85 12.90 39.04
N PHE A 151 -45.95 12.89 40.37
CA PHE A 151 -45.41 13.94 41.24
C PHE A 151 -45.10 13.37 42.62
N GLN A 152 -43.94 13.70 43.19
CA GLN A 152 -43.60 13.37 44.59
C GLN A 152 -42.59 14.39 45.14
N GLU A 153 -42.92 15.04 46.25
CA GLU A 153 -42.09 16.08 46.88
C GLU A 153 -42.21 16.09 48.42
N VAL A 154 -41.14 16.51 49.11
CA VAL A 154 -40.98 16.48 50.58
C VAL A 154 -40.75 17.89 51.15
N TYR A 155 -41.39 18.22 52.27
CA TYR A 155 -41.37 19.51 52.98
C TYR A 155 -41.10 19.30 54.48
N LEU A 156 -40.22 20.08 55.15
CA LEU A 156 -39.68 19.72 56.49
C LEU A 156 -39.29 20.84 57.51
N TRP A 157 -39.13 20.40 58.77
CA TRP A 157 -38.75 21.06 60.04
C TRP A 157 -37.96 20.05 60.93
N LYS A 158 -37.36 20.43 62.08
CA LYS A 158 -36.15 19.77 62.68
C LYS A 158 -36.33 18.92 63.98
N GLY A 159 -35.77 17.68 64.05
CA GLY A 159 -35.66 16.77 65.24
C GLY A 159 -34.64 15.57 65.18
N ASP A 160 -34.32 14.88 66.31
CA ASP A 160 -33.04 14.18 66.70
C ASP A 160 -32.86 12.59 66.65
N PHE A 161 -31.65 12.10 67.07
CA PHE A 161 -31.16 10.77 67.64
C PHE A 161 -30.32 9.65 66.89
N SER A 162 -29.01 9.53 67.28
CA SER A 162 -27.84 8.60 67.07
C SER A 162 -27.85 7.15 66.46
N PHE A 163 -26.61 6.63 66.22
CA PHE A 163 -26.01 5.27 65.93
C PHE A 163 -25.23 5.16 64.57
N SER A 164 -24.13 4.38 64.35
CA SER A 164 -23.12 3.62 65.17
C SER A 164 -21.85 3.23 64.31
N ASP A 165 -20.79 2.57 64.87
CA ASP A 165 -19.36 2.69 64.39
C ASP A 165 -18.58 1.39 64.01
N SER A 166 -18.72 0.85 62.78
CA SER A 166 -17.90 -0.32 62.32
C SER A 166 -17.44 -0.35 60.85
N THR A 167 -17.66 0.70 60.06
CA THR A 167 -17.47 0.64 58.58
C THR A 167 -16.23 1.37 58.04
N MET A 168 -15.36 1.92 58.90
CA MET A 168 -14.27 2.80 58.45
C MET A 168 -13.08 2.10 57.75
N GLU A 169 -12.83 0.81 58.01
CA GLU A 169 -11.63 0.11 57.49
C GLU A 169 -11.63 -0.11 55.97
N LEU A 170 -12.80 -0.04 55.32
CA LEU A 170 -12.96 -0.25 53.87
C LEU A 170 -12.62 0.98 53.02
N PHE A 171 -12.27 2.11 53.64
CA PHE A 171 -12.14 3.40 52.96
C PHE A 171 -10.83 4.12 53.31
N SER A 172 -10.24 4.79 52.31
CA SER A 172 -9.11 5.69 52.48
C SER A 172 -9.56 7.15 52.34
N GLN A 173 -8.96 8.07 53.10
CA GLN A 173 -9.29 9.50 53.03
C GLN A 173 -8.46 10.18 51.94
N VAL A 174 -9.13 10.86 51.01
CA VAL A 174 -8.48 11.56 49.88
C VAL A 174 -8.09 12.97 50.31
N ASN A 175 -6.88 13.41 49.92
CA ASN A 175 -6.44 14.79 50.12
C ASN A 175 -7.20 15.72 49.15
N THR A 176 -8.15 16.49 49.68
CA THR A 176 -9.05 17.37 48.91
C THR A 176 -8.32 18.50 48.16
N LYS A 177 -7.04 18.75 48.44
CA LYS A 177 -6.20 19.69 47.67
C LYS A 177 -5.76 19.14 46.30
N LEU A 178 -5.73 17.82 46.13
CA LEU A 178 -5.35 17.14 44.88
C LEU A 178 -6.54 16.85 43.96
N VAL A 179 -7.74 17.29 44.34
CA VAL A 179 -8.97 17.16 43.55
C VAL A 179 -9.09 18.37 42.62
N LEU A 180 -9.13 18.12 41.31
CA LEU A 180 -9.38 19.14 40.30
C LEU A 180 -10.89 19.43 40.22
N ILE A 181 -11.22 20.69 39.93
CA ILE A 181 -12.61 21.18 39.88
C ILE A 181 -12.95 21.53 38.44
N ASP A 182 -13.93 20.84 37.85
CA ASP A 182 -14.49 21.20 36.56
C ASP A 182 -16.00 21.40 36.66
N GLY A 183 -16.42 22.65 36.81
CA GLY A 183 -17.82 23.03 36.91
C GLY A 183 -18.66 22.81 35.64
N LYS A 184 -18.04 22.47 34.49
CA LYS A 184 -18.76 22.10 33.27
C LYS A 184 -19.02 20.60 33.16
N ARG A 185 -18.34 19.77 33.96
CA ARG A 185 -18.41 18.30 33.88
C ARG A 185 -19.55 17.73 34.71
N THR A 186 -20.52 17.12 34.04
CA THR A 186 -21.64 16.40 34.68
C THR A 186 -21.19 15.02 35.15
N VAL A 187 -20.92 14.87 36.45
CA VAL A 187 -20.63 13.58 37.08
C VAL A 187 -21.91 13.01 37.71
N PRO A 188 -22.30 11.75 37.42
CA PRO A 188 -23.41 11.09 38.10
C PRO A 188 -23.20 11.10 39.62
N ARG A 189 -24.27 11.34 40.39
CA ARG A 189 -24.22 11.35 41.85
C ARG A 189 -25.53 10.85 42.45
N GLN A 190 -25.46 10.39 43.69
CA GLN A 190 -26.62 10.17 44.57
C GLN A 190 -26.45 11.03 45.81
N GLN A 191 -27.47 11.78 46.19
CA GLN A 191 -27.46 12.67 47.34
C GLN A 191 -28.37 12.14 48.45
N TYR A 192 -27.94 12.32 49.69
CA TYR A 192 -28.70 11.99 50.88
C TYR A 192 -28.56 13.11 51.91
N LEU A 193 -29.67 13.64 52.41
CA LEU A 193 -29.65 14.60 53.50
C LEU A 193 -29.78 13.87 54.84
N LEU A 194 -28.83 14.14 55.73
CA LEU A 194 -28.68 13.57 57.06
C LEU A 194 -28.91 14.68 58.08
N SER A 195 -30.00 14.58 58.84
CA SER A 195 -30.34 15.53 59.90
C SER A 195 -29.21 15.59 60.94
N ARG A 196 -28.65 16.77 61.22
CA ARG A 196 -27.59 16.92 62.25
C ARG A 196 -28.09 16.68 63.67
N LEU A 197 -29.40 16.75 63.86
CA LEU A 197 -30.06 16.36 65.08
C LEU A 197 -29.96 14.83 65.28
N LYS A 198 -29.99 14.06 64.18
CA LYS A 198 -29.93 12.60 64.22
C LYS A 198 -28.54 12.00 64.15
N TYR A 199 -27.61 12.68 63.50
CA TYR A 199 -26.26 12.20 63.29
C TYR A 199 -25.24 13.20 63.82
N SER A 200 -24.37 12.76 64.74
CA SER A 200 -23.10 13.46 64.96
C SER A 200 -22.25 13.45 63.69
N ALA A 201 -21.22 14.30 63.61
CA ALA A 201 -20.33 14.33 62.44
C ALA A 201 -19.64 12.98 62.15
N GLN A 202 -19.42 12.16 63.19
CA GLN A 202 -18.84 10.82 63.06
C GLN A 202 -19.88 9.81 62.56
N GLU A 203 -21.12 9.85 63.07
CA GLU A 203 -22.20 8.97 62.63
C GLU A 203 -22.69 9.30 61.21
N ALA A 204 -22.71 10.58 60.82
CA ALA A 204 -23.02 11.00 59.45
C ALA A 204 -21.98 10.45 58.45
N LYS A 205 -20.70 10.46 58.85
CA LYS A 205 -19.61 9.80 58.11
C LYS A 205 -19.84 8.29 58.02
N LEU A 206 -20.10 7.62 59.14
CA LEU A 206 -20.32 6.16 59.17
C LEU A 206 -21.52 5.71 58.35
N TRP A 207 -22.62 6.45 58.40
CA TRP A 207 -23.78 6.20 57.56
C TRP A 207 -23.44 6.33 56.08
N CYS A 208 -22.73 7.39 55.68
CA CYS A 208 -22.36 7.61 54.29
C CYS A 208 -21.42 6.50 53.76
N LEU A 209 -20.44 6.09 54.56
CA LEU A 209 -19.51 5.02 54.22
C LEU A 209 -20.19 3.65 54.19
N SER A 210 -21.05 3.32 55.15
CA SER A 210 -21.82 2.06 55.14
C SER A 210 -22.79 1.99 53.98
N ARG A 211 -23.42 3.11 53.59
CA ARG A 211 -24.25 3.19 52.40
C ARG A 211 -23.43 2.96 51.12
N CYS A 212 -22.24 3.56 51.03
CA CYS A 212 -21.30 3.30 49.93
C CYS A 212 -20.77 1.86 49.93
N ALA A 213 -20.67 1.19 51.08
CA ALA A 213 -20.27 -0.21 51.16
C ALA A 213 -21.37 -1.16 50.63
N GLN A 214 -22.64 -0.84 50.88
CA GLN A 214 -23.80 -1.59 50.34
C GLN A 214 -23.90 -1.47 48.81
N ASP A 215 -23.66 -0.27 48.26
CA ASP A 215 -23.69 -0.05 46.82
C ASP A 215 -22.32 -0.38 46.18
N ASN A 216 -22.16 -1.64 45.77
CA ASN A 216 -20.93 -2.14 45.14
C ASN A 216 -20.80 -1.80 43.65
N THR A 217 -21.87 -1.41 42.96
CA THR A 217 -21.89 -1.18 41.52
C THR A 217 -21.70 0.28 41.17
N PHE A 218 -22.35 1.20 41.90
CA PHE A 218 -22.25 2.64 41.69
C PHE A 218 -21.20 3.29 42.60
N CYS A 219 -21.19 3.02 43.91
CA CYS A 219 -20.38 3.82 44.82
C CYS A 219 -18.90 3.43 44.88
N LYS A 220 -18.02 4.40 44.58
CA LYS A 220 -16.56 4.31 44.74
C LYS A 220 -15.99 5.48 45.54
N LEU A 221 -16.65 6.64 45.50
CA LEU A 221 -16.29 7.85 46.23
C LEU A 221 -17.48 8.30 47.09
N ALA A 222 -17.21 8.64 48.35
CA ALA A 222 -18.20 9.16 49.29
C ALA A 222 -17.73 10.50 49.87
N GLU A 223 -18.52 11.55 49.67
CA GLU A 223 -18.30 12.87 50.28
C GLU A 223 -19.28 13.08 51.43
N VAL A 224 -18.79 13.65 52.54
CA VAL A 224 -19.65 14.25 53.57
C VAL A 224 -19.34 15.73 53.69
N ARG A 225 -20.39 16.54 53.59
CA ARG A 225 -20.34 18.00 53.65
C ARG A 225 -21.38 18.59 54.59
N ASN A 226 -21.05 19.71 55.21
CA ASN A 226 -21.97 20.53 55.99
C ASN A 226 -22.74 21.49 55.07
N THR A 227 -24.05 21.60 55.24
CA THR A 227 -24.89 22.61 54.58
C THR A 227 -24.94 23.91 55.38
N SER A 228 -25.32 25.01 54.73
CA SER A 228 -25.61 26.29 55.39
C SER A 228 -26.84 26.23 56.31
N SER A 229 -27.78 25.31 56.06
CA SER A 229 -28.92 25.01 56.96
C SER A 229 -28.53 24.27 58.24
N GLY A 230 -27.27 23.83 58.34
CA GLY A 230 -26.71 23.17 59.52
C GLY A 230 -26.86 21.65 59.55
N ASP A 231 -27.23 21.00 58.45
CA ASP A 231 -27.34 19.55 58.31
C ASP A 231 -26.14 18.95 57.55
N PHE A 232 -26.04 17.62 57.52
CA PHE A 232 -25.01 16.93 56.73
C PHE A 232 -25.61 16.46 55.40
N THR A 233 -24.87 16.60 54.30
CA THR A 233 -25.18 15.92 53.03
C THR A 233 -24.12 14.85 52.78
N CYS A 234 -24.57 13.61 52.61
CA CYS A 234 -23.78 12.54 52.04
C CYS A 234 -23.97 12.55 50.52
N ILE A 235 -22.89 12.54 49.76
CA ILE A 235 -22.92 12.47 48.29
C ILE A 235 -22.08 11.28 47.85
N LEU A 236 -22.70 10.33 47.17
CA LEU A 236 -22.03 9.18 46.58
C LEU A 236 -21.75 9.47 45.10
N PHE A 237 -20.53 9.18 44.68
CA PHE A 237 -20.08 9.30 43.29
C PHE A 237 -19.52 7.96 42.79
N PRO A 238 -19.62 7.69 41.47
CA PRO A 238 -18.85 6.64 40.82
C PRO A 238 -17.36 7.00 40.79
N GLU A 239 -16.54 6.10 40.25
CA GLU A 239 -15.11 6.37 40.10
C GLU A 239 -14.88 7.57 39.17
N ALA A 240 -14.45 8.69 39.76
CA ALA A 240 -14.27 9.99 39.12
C ALA A 240 -12.78 10.36 38.95
N GLN A 241 -11.89 9.38 39.10
CA GLN A 241 -10.49 9.52 38.73
C GLN A 241 -10.34 9.58 37.20
N THR A 242 -9.53 10.52 36.71
CA THR A 242 -9.04 10.54 35.33
C THR A 242 -7.52 10.52 35.33
N CYS A 243 -6.95 9.62 34.55
CA CYS A 243 -5.52 9.59 34.31
C CYS A 243 -5.16 10.28 33.00
N ASP A 244 -3.93 10.78 32.93
CA ASP A 244 -3.31 11.23 31.69
C ASP A 244 -2.98 10.05 30.76
N ASN A 245 -2.71 10.34 29.48
CA ASN A 245 -2.44 9.30 28.48
C ASN A 245 -0.97 8.85 28.41
N SER A 246 -0.07 9.34 29.29
CA SER A 246 1.29 8.79 29.38
C SER A 246 1.29 7.32 29.78
N LEU A 247 2.29 6.55 29.33
CA LEU A 247 2.48 5.17 29.76
C LEU A 247 3.28 5.06 31.06
N THR A 248 4.02 6.12 31.44
CA THR A 248 4.79 6.18 32.69
C THR A 248 3.89 6.46 33.91
N PHE A 249 4.37 6.04 35.10
CA PHE A 249 3.72 6.34 36.36
C PHE A 249 4.39 7.51 37.07
N THR A 250 3.66 8.60 37.31
CA THR A 250 4.02 9.59 38.32
C THR A 250 2.89 9.73 39.34
N PRO A 251 3.15 10.20 40.58
CA PRO A 251 2.11 10.44 41.58
C PRO A 251 1.02 11.44 41.15
N GLU A 252 1.29 12.23 40.10
CA GLU A 252 0.38 13.24 39.54
C GLU A 252 -0.40 12.73 38.32
N SER A 253 -0.05 11.56 37.76
CA SER A 253 -0.66 10.99 36.55
C SER A 253 -2.17 10.76 36.62
N CYS A 254 -2.75 10.59 37.82
CA CYS A 254 -4.16 10.25 37.99
C CYS A 254 -4.82 11.11 39.07
N THR A 255 -5.70 12.03 38.66
CA THR A 255 -6.36 13.00 39.55
C THR A 255 -7.87 12.78 39.61
N PHE A 256 -8.49 13.05 40.75
CA PHE A 256 -9.94 13.06 40.89
C PHE A 256 -10.49 14.38 40.34
N VAL A 257 -11.49 14.30 39.46
CA VAL A 257 -12.15 15.49 38.89
C VAL A 257 -13.61 15.51 39.35
N LEU A 258 -13.97 16.51 40.15
CA LEU A 258 -15.32 16.70 40.68
C LEU A 258 -15.90 18.06 40.25
N PRO A 259 -17.24 18.20 40.18
CA PRO A 259 -17.88 19.46 39.76
C PRO A 259 -17.74 20.60 40.79
N PHE A 260 -17.31 20.30 42.02
CA PHE A 260 -17.05 21.27 43.08
C PHE A 260 -16.00 20.71 44.06
N ARG A 261 -15.37 21.57 44.87
CA ARG A 261 -14.37 21.14 45.86
C ARG A 261 -15.04 20.40 47.03
N PRO A 262 -14.68 19.14 47.31
CA PRO A 262 -15.25 18.40 48.43
C PRO A 262 -14.71 18.88 49.79
N GLN A 263 -15.54 18.80 50.84
CA GLN A 263 -15.11 19.10 52.21
C GLN A 263 -14.32 17.94 52.82
N THR A 264 -14.90 16.74 52.82
CA THR A 264 -14.23 15.48 53.18
C THR A 264 -14.59 14.43 52.15
N LEU A 265 -13.59 13.75 51.58
CA LEU A 265 -13.77 12.76 50.51
C LEU A 265 -13.10 11.45 50.92
N PHE A 266 -13.83 10.35 50.77
CA PHE A 266 -13.38 8.99 51.06
C PHE A 266 -13.45 8.15 49.78
N HIS A 267 -12.39 7.41 49.49
CA HIS A 267 -12.30 6.47 48.38
C HIS A 267 -12.45 5.04 48.91
N LYS A 268 -13.31 4.25 48.26
CA LYS A 268 -13.58 2.85 48.61
C LYS A 268 -12.41 2.00 48.12
N ASN A 269 -11.71 1.34 49.05
CA ASN A 269 -10.55 0.53 48.71
C ASN A 269 -10.97 -0.63 47.77
N VAL A 270 -10.17 -0.89 46.73
CA VAL A 270 -10.48 -1.94 45.75
C VAL A 270 -10.22 -3.32 46.36
N VAL A 271 -11.30 -4.01 46.74
CA VAL A 271 -11.24 -5.43 47.13
C VAL A 271 -11.26 -6.29 45.87
N LEU A 272 -10.14 -6.94 45.58
CA LEU A 272 -10.02 -7.90 44.48
C LEU A 272 -10.56 -9.27 44.93
N GLY A 273 -11.21 -10.01 44.02
CA GLY A 273 -11.68 -11.37 44.27
C GLY A 273 -10.61 -12.43 43.95
N ASP A 274 -10.81 -13.65 44.43
CA ASP A 274 -9.83 -14.75 44.28
C ASP A 274 -9.83 -15.41 42.88
N LYS A 275 -10.79 -15.04 42.01
CA LYS A 275 -10.98 -15.64 40.69
C LYS A 275 -11.36 -14.58 39.65
N VAL A 276 -10.69 -14.65 38.50
CA VAL A 276 -11.01 -13.90 37.29
C VAL A 276 -12.36 -14.40 36.73
N LYS A 277 -13.19 -13.47 36.29
CA LYS A 277 -14.56 -13.69 35.78
C LYS A 277 -14.63 -13.66 34.24
N ALA A 278 -13.71 -12.93 33.60
CA ALA A 278 -13.69 -12.75 32.14
C ALA A 278 -12.44 -13.40 31.50
N PHE A 279 -12.59 -13.95 30.29
CA PHE A 279 -11.45 -14.44 29.51
C PHE A 279 -10.90 -13.32 28.62
N TYR A 280 -9.77 -12.73 29.03
CA TYR A 280 -9.16 -11.59 28.34
C TYR A 280 -8.41 -12.04 27.07
N THR A 281 -8.68 -11.38 25.94
CA THR A 281 -8.01 -11.70 24.66
C THR A 281 -6.94 -10.66 24.33
N ARG A 282 -5.71 -11.12 24.03
CA ARG A 282 -4.61 -10.22 23.61
C ARG A 282 -4.90 -9.69 22.21
N LEU A 283 -4.87 -8.37 22.07
CA LEU A 283 -4.99 -7.67 20.79
C LEU A 283 -3.70 -7.89 19.96
N PRO A 284 -3.80 -8.17 18.65
CA PRO A 284 -2.64 -8.36 17.77
C PRO A 284 -2.04 -7.02 17.32
N PHE A 285 -1.98 -6.02 18.21
CA PHE A 285 -1.58 -4.64 17.93
C PHE A 285 -0.54 -4.15 18.91
N GLN A 286 0.39 -3.34 18.41
CA GLN A 286 1.48 -2.82 19.21
C GLN A 286 1.17 -1.45 19.83
N ILE A 287 0.55 -0.54 19.07
CA ILE A 287 0.36 0.85 19.51
C ILE A 287 -1.13 1.20 19.53
N LEU A 288 -1.63 1.68 20.67
CA LEU A 288 -2.97 2.24 20.82
C LEU A 288 -2.89 3.76 20.99
N ARG A 289 -3.54 4.51 20.11
CA ARG A 289 -3.69 5.98 20.15
C ARG A 289 -5.11 6.36 20.59
N GLY A 290 -5.28 7.51 21.25
CA GLY A 290 -6.60 7.96 21.70
C GLY A 290 -7.25 7.05 22.76
N ILE A 291 -6.43 6.35 23.56
CA ILE A 291 -6.90 5.58 24.72
C ILE A 291 -7.46 6.50 25.81
N SER A 292 -8.23 5.91 26.72
CA SER A 292 -8.66 6.56 27.96
C SER A 292 -8.34 5.65 29.14
N VAL A 293 -7.41 6.09 29.99
CA VAL A 293 -6.88 5.32 31.12
C VAL A 293 -7.69 5.63 32.38
N ARG A 294 -8.23 4.59 33.03
CA ARG A 294 -9.02 4.71 34.28
C ARG A 294 -8.13 4.65 35.53
N SER A 295 -7.19 3.72 35.58
CA SER A 295 -6.18 3.65 36.65
C SER A 295 -4.86 3.05 36.16
N LYS A 296 -3.76 3.45 36.80
CA LYS A 296 -2.39 3.01 36.55
C LYS A 296 -1.79 2.42 37.82
N VAL A 297 -1.16 1.25 37.73
CA VAL A 297 -0.53 0.58 38.87
C VAL A 297 0.80 -0.04 38.45
N SER A 298 1.87 0.26 39.19
CA SER A 298 3.15 -0.43 39.04
C SER A 298 3.09 -1.82 39.66
N MET A 299 3.48 -2.82 38.87
CA MET A 299 3.56 -4.24 39.23
C MET A 299 5.00 -4.73 39.38
N THR A 300 6.01 -3.86 39.21
CA THR A 300 7.46 -4.18 39.22
C THR A 300 7.92 -4.95 40.48
N ARG A 301 7.21 -4.81 41.60
CA ARG A 301 7.51 -5.53 42.86
C ARG A 301 6.95 -6.95 42.94
N LYS A 302 6.31 -7.47 41.89
CA LYS A 302 5.66 -8.78 41.86
C LYS A 302 6.20 -9.64 40.71
N PRO A 303 6.21 -10.98 40.83
CA PRO A 303 6.45 -11.86 39.68
C PRO A 303 5.47 -11.55 38.55
N VAL A 304 5.95 -11.59 37.30
CA VAL A 304 5.16 -11.19 36.11
C VAL A 304 3.81 -11.91 36.02
N SER A 305 3.76 -13.22 36.34
CA SER A 305 2.53 -14.01 36.39
C SER A 305 1.50 -13.46 37.39
N ASN A 306 1.97 -13.05 38.57
CA ASN A 306 1.12 -12.60 39.66
C ASN A 306 0.66 -11.14 39.43
N GLY A 307 1.53 -10.32 38.83
CA GLY A 307 1.17 -8.97 38.37
C GLY A 307 0.16 -8.99 37.22
N PHE A 308 0.27 -9.95 36.31
CA PHE A 308 -0.70 -10.16 35.23
C PHE A 308 -2.07 -10.59 35.78
N PHE A 309 -2.12 -11.62 36.63
CA PHE A 309 -3.35 -12.09 37.28
C PHE A 309 -4.05 -10.98 38.10
N GLU A 310 -3.27 -10.16 38.81
CA GLU A 310 -3.82 -8.99 39.50
C GLU A 310 -4.39 -7.93 38.54
N CYS A 311 -3.79 -7.77 37.35
CA CYS A 311 -4.29 -6.84 36.33
C CYS A 311 -5.64 -7.28 35.76
N GLU A 312 -5.82 -8.59 35.53
CA GLU A 312 -7.12 -9.18 35.17
C GLU A 312 -8.19 -8.90 36.26
N LEU A 313 -7.87 -9.22 37.52
CA LEU A 313 -8.78 -8.98 38.65
C LEU A 313 -9.15 -7.51 38.83
N ARG A 314 -8.22 -6.58 38.55
CA ARG A 314 -8.48 -5.12 38.60
C ARG A 314 -9.49 -4.68 37.54
N CYS A 315 -9.42 -5.23 36.32
CA CYS A 315 -10.41 -4.95 35.26
C CYS A 315 -11.76 -5.66 35.49
N ASP A 316 -11.80 -6.75 36.26
CA ASP A 316 -13.05 -7.37 36.72
C ASP A 316 -13.71 -6.64 37.90
N ALA A 317 -12.95 -5.86 38.68
CA ALA A 317 -13.45 -5.06 39.80
C ALA A 317 -14.00 -3.67 39.38
N ASP A 318 -13.78 -3.26 38.13
CA ASP A 318 -14.24 -2.01 37.54
C ASP A 318 -15.33 -2.27 36.46
N PRO A 319 -16.60 -1.90 36.73
CA PRO A 319 -17.70 -2.07 35.77
C PRO A 319 -17.50 -1.34 34.44
N CYS A 320 -16.68 -0.28 34.41
CA CYS A 320 -16.41 0.50 33.20
C CYS A 320 -15.12 0.06 32.47
N CYS A 321 -14.46 -1.02 32.89
CA CYS A 321 -13.25 -1.50 32.23
C CYS A 321 -13.58 -2.32 30.96
N LYS A 322 -13.06 -1.86 29.82
CA LYS A 322 -13.15 -2.53 28.51
C LYS A 322 -11.94 -3.39 28.18
N GLY A 323 -10.83 -3.17 28.88
CA GLY A 323 -9.59 -3.90 28.69
C GLY A 323 -8.46 -3.33 29.54
N PHE A 324 -7.27 -3.91 29.43
CA PHE A 324 -6.08 -3.42 30.10
C PHE A 324 -4.83 -3.52 29.24
N GLY A 325 -3.87 -2.64 29.46
CA GLY A 325 -2.49 -2.79 29.01
C GLY A 325 -1.64 -3.38 30.12
N PHE A 326 -0.94 -4.47 29.85
CA PHE A 326 0.11 -5.01 30.74
C PHE A 326 1.44 -4.89 30.01
N LEU A 327 2.24 -3.89 30.37
CA LEU A 327 3.35 -3.39 29.55
C LEU A 327 4.64 -3.29 30.38
N ASN A 328 5.79 -3.38 29.73
CA ASN A 328 7.08 -3.04 30.34
C ASN A 328 7.55 -1.68 29.77
N VAL A 329 7.53 -0.64 30.58
CA VAL A 329 7.74 0.77 30.19
C VAL A 329 9.16 1.21 30.60
N SER A 330 9.77 2.12 29.84
CA SER A 330 11.11 2.66 30.10
C SER A 330 12.21 1.58 30.08
N GLN A 331 12.22 0.71 29.06
CA GLN A 331 13.26 -0.32 28.89
C GLN A 331 14.70 0.26 28.91
N LEU A 332 14.89 1.48 28.40
CA LEU A 332 16.20 2.15 28.39
C LEU A 332 16.70 2.59 29.78
N GLU A 333 15.81 2.73 30.76
CA GLU A 333 16.11 3.26 32.11
C GLU A 333 15.98 2.22 33.22
N GLY A 334 15.53 0.99 32.91
CA GLY A 334 15.48 -0.12 33.87
C GLY A 334 14.23 -1.00 33.84
N GLY A 335 13.19 -0.61 33.07
CA GLY A 335 11.98 -1.42 32.87
C GLY A 335 11.02 -1.47 34.06
N GLU A 336 9.96 -0.67 34.04
CA GLU A 336 8.85 -0.77 34.99
C GLU A 336 7.65 -1.52 34.39
N VAL A 337 7.20 -2.56 35.10
CA VAL A 337 6.00 -3.31 34.68
C VAL A 337 4.75 -2.57 35.14
N MET A 338 3.91 -2.18 34.19
CA MET A 338 2.72 -1.36 34.41
C MET A 338 1.44 -2.10 34.03
N CYS A 339 0.44 -2.02 34.91
CA CYS A 339 -0.94 -2.38 34.62
C CYS A 339 -1.77 -1.09 34.42
N LEU A 340 -2.35 -0.95 33.23
CA LEU A 340 -3.17 0.20 32.81
C LEU A 340 -4.59 -0.30 32.54
N THR A 341 -5.58 0.08 33.34
CA THR A 341 -6.99 -0.25 33.07
C THR A 341 -7.61 0.80 32.13
N LEU A 342 -8.37 0.36 31.14
CA LEU A 342 -8.83 1.19 30.03
C LEU A 342 -10.37 1.23 29.96
N SER A 343 -10.95 2.42 29.81
CA SER A 343 -12.36 2.61 29.42
C SER A 343 -12.56 2.55 27.91
N ASN A 344 -11.51 2.79 27.13
CA ASN A 344 -11.54 2.79 25.67
C ASN A 344 -10.20 2.31 25.12
N LEU A 345 -10.26 1.41 24.12
CA LEU A 345 -9.11 0.85 23.41
C LEU A 345 -8.65 1.73 22.23
N GLY A 346 -9.43 2.75 21.86
CA GLY A 346 -9.02 3.81 20.92
C GLY A 346 -8.72 3.30 19.50
N PHE A 347 -7.68 3.86 18.90
CA PHE A 347 -7.16 3.52 17.58
C PHE A 347 -5.95 2.59 17.71
N GLN A 348 -6.16 1.32 17.40
CA GLN A 348 -5.21 0.21 17.50
C GLN A 348 -4.43 0.10 16.19
N THR A 349 -3.11 0.14 16.25
CA THR A 349 -2.21 0.28 15.10
C THR A 349 -0.98 -0.62 15.23
N CYS A 350 -0.22 -0.77 14.14
CA CYS A 350 0.98 -1.61 14.10
C CYS A 350 0.67 -3.07 14.42
N SER A 351 -0.12 -3.70 13.54
CA SER A 351 -0.52 -5.09 13.68
C SER A 351 0.69 -6.06 13.65
N GLU A 352 0.56 -7.16 14.38
CA GLU A 352 1.42 -8.33 14.30
C GLU A 352 1.06 -9.24 13.10
N GLU A 353 -0.10 -9.03 12.46
CA GLU A 353 -0.53 -9.72 11.22
C GLU A 353 0.30 -9.29 9.99
N THR A 354 0.83 -8.05 9.98
CA THR A 354 1.50 -7.45 8.81
C THR A 354 2.96 -7.89 8.71
N ARG A 355 3.19 -9.00 7.98
CA ARG A 355 4.52 -9.57 7.71
C ARG A 355 5.31 -8.87 6.59
N GLY A 356 4.68 -7.98 5.85
CA GLY A 356 5.32 -7.24 4.74
C GLY A 356 6.22 -6.09 5.23
N PRO A 357 7.18 -5.64 4.39
CA PRO A 357 8.01 -4.47 4.68
C PRO A 357 7.26 -3.14 4.45
N TRP A 358 6.12 -3.17 3.76
CA TRP A 358 5.28 -1.99 3.52
C TRP A 358 4.44 -1.70 4.77
N ARG A 359 4.75 -0.59 5.44
CA ARG A 359 4.01 -0.03 6.57
C ARG A 359 3.85 1.47 6.36
N ILE A 360 2.69 2.00 6.71
CA ILE A 360 2.41 3.45 6.65
C ILE A 360 2.22 4.06 8.03
N LEU A 361 1.81 3.22 9.00
CA LEU A 361 1.70 3.54 10.41
C LEU A 361 3.08 3.44 11.06
N ASP A 362 3.45 4.44 11.86
CA ASP A 362 4.74 4.41 12.57
C ASP A 362 4.66 3.47 13.78
N CYS A 363 5.60 2.53 13.84
CA CYS A 363 5.66 1.49 14.87
C CYS A 363 6.87 1.64 15.80
N ASN A 364 7.60 2.75 15.68
CA ASN A 364 8.77 3.03 16.52
C ASN A 364 8.33 3.68 17.84
N SER A 365 7.97 2.85 18.83
CA SER A 365 8.01 3.25 20.24
C SER A 365 9.23 2.61 20.89
N PRO A 366 10.34 3.35 21.12
CA PRO A 366 11.57 2.78 21.67
C PRO A 366 11.44 2.39 23.15
N ASP A 367 10.46 2.93 23.87
CA ASP A 367 10.40 2.92 25.33
C ASP A 367 9.36 1.96 25.93
N THR A 368 8.71 1.10 25.13
CA THR A 368 7.68 0.17 25.65
C THR A 368 7.73 -1.22 25.02
N GLU A 369 7.98 -2.23 25.84
CA GLU A 369 7.95 -3.64 25.45
C GLU A 369 6.56 -4.27 25.68
N ILE A 370 6.12 -4.95 24.63
CA ILE A 370 4.75 -5.47 24.43
C ILE A 370 4.71 -6.76 23.59
N ARG A 371 5.86 -7.22 23.07
CA ARG A 371 5.97 -8.37 22.18
C ARG A 371 6.19 -9.69 22.92
N THR A 372 6.87 -9.62 24.06
CA THR A 372 7.19 -10.79 24.91
C THR A 372 5.96 -11.14 25.74
N TYR A 373 5.40 -12.34 25.57
CA TYR A 373 4.28 -12.81 26.39
C TYR A 373 4.70 -12.88 27.88
N PRO A 374 3.89 -12.38 28.84
CA PRO A 374 2.48 -11.98 28.73
C PRO A 374 2.25 -10.46 28.54
N PHE A 375 3.23 -9.69 28.06
CA PHE A 375 3.01 -8.27 27.78
C PHE A 375 2.13 -8.05 26.53
N GLY A 376 1.37 -6.97 26.56
CA GLY A 376 0.49 -6.55 25.47
C GLY A 376 -0.78 -5.85 25.96
N TRP A 377 -1.66 -5.57 24.99
CA TRP A 377 -2.97 -4.99 25.22
C TRP A 377 -4.04 -6.09 25.20
N TYR A 378 -4.96 -6.07 26.15
CA TYR A 378 -5.96 -7.11 26.37
C TYR A 378 -7.36 -6.49 26.38
N GLN A 379 -8.28 -7.07 25.62
CA GLN A 379 -9.69 -6.66 25.60
C GLN A 379 -10.57 -7.64 26.41
N LYS A 380 -11.59 -7.09 27.06
CA LYS A 380 -12.66 -7.85 27.73
C LYS A 380 -13.67 -8.35 26.69
N PRO A 381 -14.18 -9.59 26.78
CA PRO A 381 -15.22 -10.08 25.87
C PRO A 381 -16.50 -9.27 26.03
N VAL A 382 -17.14 -8.90 24.91
CA VAL A 382 -18.31 -8.04 24.88
C VAL A 382 -19.60 -8.85 24.89
N PHE A 383 -20.37 -8.72 25.97
CA PHE A 383 -21.78 -9.11 26.03
C PHE A 383 -22.64 -7.86 25.83
N GLN A 384 -23.72 -7.96 25.04
CA GLN A 384 -24.39 -6.79 24.44
C GLN A 384 -25.10 -5.82 25.41
N ASN A 385 -25.26 -6.15 26.70
CA ASN A 385 -26.14 -5.41 27.63
C ASN A 385 -25.46 -4.79 28.88
N ASP A 386 -24.14 -4.93 29.08
CA ASP A 386 -23.54 -4.77 30.44
C ASP A 386 -22.87 -3.43 30.79
N VAL A 387 -22.88 -2.39 29.92
CA VAL A 387 -22.24 -1.10 30.26
C VAL A 387 -23.23 -0.19 31.00
N PRO A 388 -23.00 0.16 32.29
CA PRO A 388 -23.89 1.08 33.00
C PRO A 388 -23.81 2.48 32.41
N THR A 389 -24.95 3.17 32.27
CA THR A 389 -25.04 4.59 31.84
C THR A 389 -24.39 5.59 32.83
N ALA A 390 -23.73 5.10 33.88
CA ALA A 390 -22.89 5.88 34.79
C ALA A 390 -21.42 6.01 34.31
N CYS A 391 -20.98 5.23 33.32
CA CYS A 391 -19.63 5.35 32.77
C CYS A 391 -19.48 6.64 31.93
N PRO A 392 -18.36 7.38 32.04
CA PRO A 392 -18.15 8.58 31.25
C PRO A 392 -18.02 8.24 29.74
N PRO A 393 -18.62 9.02 28.83
CA PRO A 393 -18.48 8.79 27.40
C PRO A 393 -17.02 9.00 26.97
N ALA A 394 -16.47 8.06 26.22
CA ALA A 394 -15.18 8.24 25.58
C ALA A 394 -15.35 9.14 24.35
N LEU A 395 -14.36 10.01 24.13
CA LEU A 395 -14.25 10.85 22.94
C LEU A 395 -13.03 10.41 22.15
N LEU A 396 -13.17 10.28 20.82
CA LEU A 396 -12.02 10.22 19.93
C LEU A 396 -11.16 11.47 20.08
N SER A 397 -9.84 11.30 19.87
CA SER A 397 -8.96 12.45 19.66
C SER A 397 -9.41 13.25 18.44
N PRO A 398 -9.36 14.60 18.47
CA PRO A 398 -9.73 15.41 17.32
C PRO A 398 -8.84 15.10 16.11
N LEU A 399 -9.43 15.17 14.92
CA LEU A 399 -8.70 15.03 13.65
C LEU A 399 -7.65 16.14 13.54
N VAL A 400 -6.45 15.78 13.05
CA VAL A 400 -5.35 16.74 12.84
C VAL A 400 -5.61 17.62 11.60
N GLU A 401 -6.32 17.10 10.60
CA GLU A 401 -6.76 17.81 9.40
C GLU A 401 -8.18 17.37 9.02
N GLU A 402 -8.98 18.28 8.46
CA GLU A 402 -10.30 17.96 7.90
C GLU A 402 -10.16 17.23 6.56
N VAL A 403 -10.78 16.06 6.44
CA VAL A 403 -10.76 15.26 5.20
C VAL A 403 -11.92 15.66 4.28
N SER A 404 -11.60 16.27 3.13
CA SER A 404 -12.60 16.44 2.07
C SER A 404 -12.84 15.11 1.33
N LEU A 405 -14.08 14.61 1.38
CA LEU A 405 -14.52 13.45 0.60
C LEU A 405 -14.41 13.66 -0.92
N GLU A 406 -14.33 14.91 -1.40
CA GLU A 406 -14.16 15.19 -2.83
C GLU A 406 -12.79 14.75 -3.36
N SER A 407 -11.76 14.65 -2.51
CA SER A 407 -10.44 14.13 -2.89
C SER A 407 -10.40 12.59 -3.03
N TRP A 408 -11.47 11.92 -2.60
CA TRP A 408 -11.62 10.47 -2.63
C TRP A 408 -12.64 10.02 -3.68
N GLN A 409 -12.44 8.83 -4.21
CA GLN A 409 -13.38 8.10 -5.04
C GLN A 409 -13.91 6.92 -4.23
N ASN A 410 -15.20 6.93 -3.92
CA ASN A 410 -15.89 5.75 -3.39
C ASN A 410 -16.08 4.73 -4.53
N LEU A 411 -15.82 3.46 -4.25
CA LEU A 411 -15.85 2.37 -5.21
C LEU A 411 -16.78 1.26 -4.72
N ASP A 412 -17.52 0.67 -5.66
CA ASP A 412 -18.41 -0.46 -5.37
C ASP A 412 -17.62 -1.75 -5.14
N ILE A 413 -18.19 -2.67 -4.33
CA ILE A 413 -17.60 -3.96 -3.97
C ILE A 413 -17.29 -4.80 -5.23
N SER A 414 -18.13 -4.70 -6.27
CA SER A 414 -17.92 -5.38 -7.56
C SER A 414 -16.63 -4.96 -8.30
N SER A 415 -16.04 -3.81 -7.95
CA SER A 415 -14.79 -3.31 -8.51
C SER A 415 -13.53 -3.93 -7.87
N ALA A 416 -13.67 -4.79 -6.86
CA ALA A 416 -12.56 -5.46 -6.20
C ALA A 416 -12.45 -6.96 -6.56
N LEU A 417 -11.30 -7.55 -6.25
CA LEU A 417 -10.99 -8.97 -6.31
C LEU A 417 -10.14 -9.37 -5.10
N ILE A 418 -10.54 -10.43 -4.42
CA ILE A 418 -9.85 -10.88 -3.21
C ILE A 418 -8.62 -11.73 -3.56
N ASP A 419 -7.49 -11.37 -2.96
CA ASP A 419 -6.19 -12.00 -3.07
C ASP A 419 -5.50 -12.05 -1.70
N SER A 420 -5.70 -13.15 -0.99
CA SER A 420 -5.08 -13.39 0.32
C SER A 420 -3.54 -13.48 0.29
N SER A 421 -2.93 -13.55 -0.91
CA SER A 421 -1.47 -13.53 -1.08
C SER A 421 -0.85 -12.14 -1.01
N ILE A 422 -1.64 -11.06 -1.03
CA ILE A 422 -1.14 -9.68 -0.91
C ILE A 422 -0.34 -9.51 0.38
N MET A 423 0.94 -9.14 0.24
CA MET A 423 1.85 -8.88 1.37
C MET A 423 1.98 -7.40 1.75
N ASN A 424 1.70 -6.48 0.82
CA ASN A 424 1.79 -5.04 1.06
C ASN A 424 0.41 -4.48 1.42
N PHE A 425 0.11 -4.52 2.71
CA PHE A 425 -1.08 -3.97 3.34
C PHE A 425 -0.74 -3.58 4.78
N ASP A 426 -1.46 -2.62 5.34
CA ASP A 426 -1.32 -2.20 6.74
C ASP A 426 -2.71 -2.15 7.40
N ILE A 427 -2.80 -2.42 8.70
CA ILE A 427 -4.09 -2.58 9.42
C ILE A 427 -4.13 -1.66 10.63
N ALA A 428 -5.26 -0.99 10.80
CA ALA A 428 -5.64 -0.35 12.05
C ALA A 428 -7.11 -0.63 12.41
N HIS A 429 -7.41 -0.77 13.71
CA HIS A 429 -8.78 -0.92 14.21
C HIS A 429 -9.18 0.29 15.04
N ILE A 430 -10.37 0.83 14.83
CA ILE A 430 -10.97 1.85 15.70
C ILE A 430 -12.00 1.16 16.58
N SER A 431 -11.82 1.17 17.90
CA SER A 431 -12.82 0.59 18.81
C SER A 431 -14.15 1.34 18.70
N LEU A 432 -15.27 0.61 18.67
CA LEU A 432 -16.61 1.22 18.70
C LEU A 432 -16.89 1.96 20.01
N ASP A 433 -16.16 1.64 21.09
CA ASP A 433 -16.19 2.39 22.35
C ASP A 433 -15.62 3.81 22.20
N ALA A 434 -14.77 4.06 21.20
CA ALA A 434 -14.22 5.39 20.91
C ALA A 434 -15.20 6.27 20.11
N SER A 435 -16.01 5.66 19.24
CA SER A 435 -17.00 6.35 18.42
C SER A 435 -18.11 5.42 17.97
N SER A 436 -19.34 5.71 18.41
CA SER A 436 -20.57 5.14 17.84
C SER A 436 -20.88 5.68 16.43
N ASN A 437 -20.19 6.72 15.97
CA ASN A 437 -20.38 7.32 14.65
C ASN A 437 -19.35 6.76 13.65
N PHE A 438 -19.84 5.95 12.71
CA PHE A 438 -19.04 5.38 11.61
C PHE A 438 -18.34 6.47 10.77
N SER A 439 -18.96 7.64 10.57
CA SER A 439 -18.37 8.71 9.76
C SER A 439 -17.06 9.24 10.35
N ALA A 440 -17.02 9.43 11.68
CA ALA A 440 -15.80 9.85 12.37
C ALA A 440 -14.69 8.78 12.30
N ALA A 441 -15.06 7.50 12.35
CA ALA A 441 -14.10 6.40 12.16
C ALA A 441 -13.55 6.34 10.72
N ARG A 442 -14.42 6.53 9.72
CA ARG A 442 -14.04 6.67 8.30
C ARG A 442 -13.05 7.81 8.11
N ASP A 443 -13.40 9.01 8.58
CA ASP A 443 -12.61 10.22 8.33
C ASP A 443 -11.25 10.14 9.03
N LEU A 444 -11.16 9.50 10.19
CA LEU A 444 -9.88 9.18 10.83
C LEU A 444 -8.99 8.27 9.95
N CYS A 445 -9.52 7.15 9.45
CA CYS A 445 -8.74 6.27 8.58
C CYS A 445 -8.35 6.93 7.25
N LEU A 446 -9.22 7.73 6.63
CA LEU A 446 -8.87 8.48 5.42
C LEU A 446 -7.80 9.54 5.69
N SER A 447 -7.78 10.16 6.88
CA SER A 447 -6.75 11.16 7.25
C SER A 447 -5.35 10.54 7.31
N GLU A 448 -5.19 9.38 7.96
CA GLU A 448 -3.93 8.63 8.06
C GLU A 448 -3.39 8.22 6.67
N CYS A 449 -4.26 7.77 5.76
CA CYS A 449 -3.86 7.47 4.38
C CYS A 449 -3.56 8.74 3.55
N SER A 450 -4.27 9.84 3.80
CA SER A 450 -4.06 11.11 3.09
C SER A 450 -2.65 11.66 3.30
N GLN A 451 -2.16 11.62 4.55
CA GLN A 451 -0.83 12.11 4.96
C GLN A 451 0.34 11.28 4.39
N LYS A 452 0.10 10.05 3.91
CA LYS A 452 1.15 9.12 3.48
C LYS A 452 1.15 8.96 1.96
N PRO A 453 2.18 9.40 1.22
CA PRO A 453 2.18 9.33 -0.25
C PRO A 453 2.21 7.90 -0.81
N ALA A 454 2.59 6.92 0.01
CA ALA A 454 2.56 5.50 -0.36
C ALA A 454 1.15 4.89 -0.32
N CYS A 455 0.18 5.52 0.36
CA CYS A 455 -1.17 5.01 0.54
C CYS A 455 -2.13 5.57 -0.51
N TYR A 456 -2.84 4.68 -1.20
CA TYR A 456 -3.75 5.02 -2.30
C TYR A 456 -5.17 4.51 -2.08
N ILE A 457 -5.33 3.39 -1.37
CA ILE A 457 -6.62 2.74 -1.14
C ILE A 457 -6.79 2.51 0.36
N THR A 458 -7.96 2.87 0.88
CA THR A 458 -8.41 2.58 2.24
C THR A 458 -9.71 1.81 2.17
N THR A 459 -9.76 0.65 2.80
CA THR A 459 -10.98 -0.16 2.90
C THR A 459 -11.43 -0.25 4.35
N LEU A 460 -12.74 -0.18 4.59
CA LEU A 460 -13.32 -0.25 5.93
C LEU A 460 -14.38 -1.32 6.01
N GLU A 461 -14.32 -2.10 7.10
CA GLU A 461 -15.27 -3.14 7.45
C GLU A 461 -15.72 -2.96 8.91
N VAL A 462 -17.01 -3.18 9.19
CA VAL A 462 -17.58 -2.96 10.54
C VAL A 462 -17.66 -4.30 11.26
N TRP A 463 -16.83 -4.47 12.30
CA TRP A 463 -16.83 -5.65 13.16
C TRP A 463 -17.65 -5.37 14.45
N PRO A 464 -18.06 -6.40 15.21
CA PRO A 464 -18.89 -6.22 16.42
C PRO A 464 -18.30 -5.35 17.53
N THR A 465 -16.97 -5.13 17.55
CA THR A 465 -16.27 -4.35 18.58
C THR A 465 -15.40 -3.21 18.03
N SER A 466 -15.19 -3.15 16.71
CA SER A 466 -14.32 -2.19 16.06
C SER A 466 -14.68 -1.95 14.59
N VAL A 467 -14.22 -0.84 14.02
CA VAL A 467 -14.13 -0.64 12.58
C VAL A 467 -12.71 -1.03 12.16
N ARG A 468 -12.60 -2.05 11.29
CA ARG A 468 -11.33 -2.52 10.73
C ARG A 468 -11.01 -1.72 9.47
N CYS A 469 -9.95 -0.92 9.54
CA CYS A 469 -9.40 -0.19 8.41
C CYS A 469 -8.17 -0.92 7.87
N VAL A 470 -8.14 -1.15 6.56
CA VAL A 470 -6.98 -1.72 5.87
C VAL A 470 -6.52 -0.77 4.78
N PHE A 471 -5.21 -0.56 4.72
CA PHE A 471 -4.55 0.36 3.81
C PHE A 471 -3.77 -0.42 2.77
N TYR A 472 -3.78 0.05 1.52
CA TYR A 472 -3.03 -0.54 0.42
C TYR A 472 -2.35 0.53 -0.45
N PRO A 473 -1.24 0.18 -1.15
CA PRO A 473 -0.73 0.96 -2.27
C PRO A 473 -1.71 0.89 -3.46
N ASP A 474 -1.35 1.42 -4.63
CA ASP A 474 -2.20 1.26 -5.83
C ASP A 474 -2.12 -0.19 -6.35
N THR A 475 -3.12 -1.01 -6.03
CA THR A 475 -3.18 -2.46 -6.30
C THR A 475 -4.11 -2.83 -7.48
N TYR A 476 -4.31 -1.92 -8.43
CA TYR A 476 -5.18 -2.20 -9.58
C TYR A 476 -4.66 -3.40 -10.41
N SER A 477 -5.56 -4.26 -10.89
CA SER A 477 -5.26 -5.28 -11.89
C SER A 477 -6.22 -5.15 -13.08
N CYS A 478 -5.70 -4.80 -14.25
CA CYS A 478 -6.47 -4.72 -15.50
C CYS A 478 -6.35 -6.01 -16.31
N ARG A 479 -7.49 -6.55 -16.73
CA ARG A 479 -7.59 -7.46 -17.87
C ARG A 479 -7.79 -6.61 -19.13
N HIS A 480 -6.81 -6.56 -20.02
CA HIS A 480 -6.98 -5.93 -21.32
C HIS A 480 -7.47 -6.95 -22.35
N GLY A 481 -8.49 -6.59 -23.11
CA GLY A 481 -8.97 -7.35 -24.27
C GLY A 481 -9.30 -6.42 -25.44
N LEU A 482 -9.56 -7.00 -26.62
CA LEU A 482 -9.86 -6.22 -27.83
C LEU A 482 -11.19 -5.44 -27.73
N ARG A 483 -12.12 -5.89 -26.88
CA ARG A 483 -13.42 -5.25 -26.61
C ARG A 483 -13.39 -4.26 -25.43
N GLY A 484 -12.21 -3.96 -24.89
CA GLY A 484 -12.02 -3.03 -23.77
C GLY A 484 -11.17 -3.62 -22.65
N HIS A 485 -10.90 -2.81 -21.62
CA HIS A 485 -10.19 -3.26 -20.42
C HIS A 485 -11.11 -3.26 -19.20
N SER A 486 -11.01 -4.29 -18.36
CA SER A 486 -11.70 -4.35 -17.07
C SER A 486 -10.65 -4.34 -15.96
N CYS A 487 -10.64 -3.26 -15.19
CA CYS A 487 -9.70 -3.08 -14.08
C CYS A 487 -10.43 -3.24 -12.76
N ARG A 488 -9.84 -4.02 -11.86
CA ARG A 488 -10.36 -4.25 -10.51
C ARG A 488 -9.24 -4.10 -9.49
N LEU A 489 -9.57 -3.63 -8.28
CA LEU A 489 -8.60 -3.54 -7.19
C LEU A 489 -8.30 -4.93 -6.63
N LEU A 490 -7.04 -5.24 -6.37
CA LEU A 490 -6.66 -6.42 -5.60
C LEU A 490 -6.67 -6.05 -4.11
N LEU A 491 -7.54 -6.70 -3.33
CA LEU A 491 -7.67 -6.52 -1.88
C LEU A 491 -7.34 -7.83 -1.16
N ARG A 492 -6.83 -7.77 0.06
CA ARG A 492 -6.46 -8.98 0.82
C ARG A 492 -7.68 -9.73 1.38
N GLU A 493 -8.69 -8.97 1.77
CA GLU A 493 -9.93 -9.40 2.41
C GLU A 493 -11.10 -8.54 1.91
N GLU A 494 -12.33 -9.03 2.08
CA GLU A 494 -13.54 -8.31 1.68
C GLU A 494 -13.80 -7.12 2.62
N ALA A 495 -14.36 -6.05 2.06
CA ALA A 495 -14.71 -4.84 2.80
C ALA A 495 -15.91 -4.14 2.17
N THR A 496 -16.82 -3.67 3.02
CA THR A 496 -18.07 -2.99 2.64
C THR A 496 -17.83 -1.62 2.02
N TYR A 497 -16.81 -0.89 2.47
CA TYR A 497 -16.51 0.47 2.00
C TYR A 497 -15.10 0.55 1.43
N ILE A 498 -14.97 1.04 0.19
CA ILE A 498 -13.70 1.11 -0.54
C ILE A 498 -13.48 2.55 -1.03
N TYR A 499 -12.44 3.20 -0.52
CA TYR A 499 -12.06 4.56 -0.89
C TYR A 499 -10.69 4.58 -1.57
N ARG A 500 -10.63 5.20 -2.75
CA ARG A 500 -9.37 5.41 -3.51
C ARG A 500 -9.04 6.90 -3.62
N LYS A 501 -7.79 7.26 -3.37
CA LYS A 501 -7.28 8.64 -3.52
C LYS A 501 -7.28 9.01 -5.01
N LYS A 502 -7.86 10.16 -5.37
CA LYS A 502 -7.84 10.64 -6.76
C LYS A 502 -6.41 10.97 -7.17
N GLY A 503 -5.99 10.50 -8.35
CA GLY A 503 -4.60 10.62 -8.81
C GLY A 503 -4.22 12.07 -9.09
N ILE A 504 -3.13 12.55 -8.47
CA ILE A 504 -2.51 13.82 -8.79
C ILE A 504 -1.59 13.58 -10.00
N SER A 505 -2.03 14.00 -11.20
CA SER A 505 -1.13 14.00 -12.36
C SER A 505 -0.09 15.11 -12.17
N MET A 506 1.18 14.72 -12.08
CA MET A 506 2.33 15.64 -12.02
C MET A 506 2.47 16.46 -13.32
N LEU A 507 1.86 15.99 -14.40
CA LEU A 507 1.86 16.62 -15.72
C LEU A 507 0.58 17.45 -15.88
N ASN A 508 0.63 18.68 -15.34
CA ASN A 508 -0.39 19.69 -15.55
C ASN A 508 -0.60 19.92 -17.06
N SER A 509 -1.65 19.35 -17.66
CA SER A 509 -2.11 19.84 -18.95
C SER A 509 -3.57 19.53 -19.30
N THR A 510 -4.32 20.63 -19.45
CA THR A 510 -5.53 20.75 -20.27
C THR A 510 -5.20 21.29 -21.68
N LYS A 511 -3.93 21.28 -22.09
CA LYS A 511 -3.40 21.79 -23.37
C LYS A 511 -2.63 20.69 -24.11
N ASP A 512 -2.50 20.81 -25.44
CA ASP A 512 -1.81 19.80 -26.25
C ASP A 512 -0.28 19.76 -26.02
N THR A 513 0.28 20.84 -25.47
CA THR A 513 1.69 20.94 -25.05
C THR A 513 1.83 20.61 -23.57
N VAL A 514 2.84 19.79 -23.24
CA VAL A 514 3.12 19.33 -21.86
C VAL A 514 4.58 19.63 -21.53
N THR A 515 4.88 20.06 -20.30
CA THR A 515 6.24 20.45 -19.91
C THR A 515 6.76 19.67 -18.71
N VAL A 516 8.03 19.28 -18.74
CA VAL A 516 8.77 18.67 -17.62
C VAL A 516 10.03 19.48 -17.35
N PHE A 517 10.35 19.73 -16.08
CA PHE A 517 11.56 20.43 -15.66
C PHE A 517 12.65 19.44 -15.21
N ILE A 518 13.85 19.61 -15.78
CA ILE A 518 15.07 18.86 -15.49
C ILE A 518 16.04 19.81 -14.81
N ALA A 519 16.34 19.59 -13.53
CA ALA A 519 17.04 20.57 -12.69
C ALA A 519 18.41 21.03 -13.23
N THR A 520 19.12 20.19 -13.98
CA THR A 520 20.44 20.46 -14.56
C THR A 520 20.43 20.97 -16.01
N GLN A 521 19.27 20.94 -16.70
CA GLN A 521 19.16 21.24 -18.14
C GLN A 521 18.08 22.28 -18.49
N GLY A 522 17.00 22.38 -17.70
CA GLY A 522 15.86 23.26 -17.97
C GLY A 522 14.59 22.50 -18.36
N THR A 523 13.75 23.11 -19.19
CA THR A 523 12.38 22.62 -19.45
C THR A 523 12.28 21.89 -20.79
N LEU A 524 11.84 20.65 -20.76
CA LEU A 524 11.44 19.91 -21.95
C LEU A 524 9.97 20.22 -22.30
N LYS A 525 9.71 20.48 -23.58
CA LYS A 525 8.36 20.66 -24.14
C LYS A 525 8.01 19.43 -24.98
N GLY A 526 7.08 18.62 -24.49
CA GLY A 526 6.53 17.45 -25.17
C GLY A 526 5.10 17.67 -25.67
N ARG A 527 4.53 16.63 -26.26
CA ARG A 527 3.15 16.62 -26.79
C ARG A 527 2.28 15.57 -26.08
N SER A 528 0.97 15.78 -26.02
CA SER A 528 0.01 14.74 -25.62
C SER A 528 -0.63 14.11 -26.86
N GLU A 529 -0.69 12.78 -26.91
CA GLU A 529 -1.32 12.02 -27.96
C GLU A 529 -2.29 10.98 -27.36
N ALA A 530 -3.49 10.86 -27.93
CA ALA A 530 -4.45 9.83 -27.56
C ALA A 530 -4.27 8.63 -28.50
N ILE A 531 -3.88 7.48 -27.95
CA ILE A 531 -3.73 6.23 -28.70
C ILE A 531 -4.89 5.28 -28.38
N ARG A 532 -5.20 4.39 -29.33
CA ARG A 532 -6.28 3.41 -29.21
C ARG A 532 -5.72 2.00 -28.99
N VAL A 533 -6.20 1.31 -27.96
CA VAL A 533 -5.91 -0.11 -27.70
C VAL A 533 -7.22 -0.87 -27.62
N GLY A 534 -7.53 -1.69 -28.64
CA GLY A 534 -8.82 -2.35 -28.78
C GLY A 534 -9.95 -1.33 -29.04
N SER A 535 -10.90 -1.21 -28.11
CA SER A 535 -11.96 -0.18 -28.14
C SER A 535 -11.62 1.09 -27.35
N GLU A 536 -10.54 1.08 -26.57
CA GLU A 536 -10.27 2.06 -25.51
C GLU A 536 -9.20 3.08 -25.92
N TRP A 537 -9.33 4.31 -25.41
CA TRP A 537 -8.37 5.39 -25.65
C TRP A 537 -7.57 5.71 -24.38
N LYS A 538 -6.25 5.69 -24.48
CA LYS A 538 -5.34 6.18 -23.42
C LYS A 538 -4.52 7.36 -23.93
N ARG A 539 -4.35 8.39 -23.09
CA ARG A 539 -3.47 9.53 -23.39
C ARG A 539 -2.04 9.24 -22.91
N ILE A 540 -1.10 9.34 -23.84
CA ILE A 540 0.34 9.26 -23.60
C ILE A 540 0.93 10.66 -23.81
N VAL A 541 1.80 11.06 -22.90
CA VAL A 541 2.67 12.22 -23.05
C VAL A 541 3.99 11.75 -23.64
N GLN A 542 4.43 12.40 -24.71
CA GLN A 542 5.59 12.03 -25.50
C GLN A 542 6.61 13.17 -25.50
N PHE A 543 7.85 12.85 -25.12
CA PHE A 543 9.01 13.71 -25.26
C PHE A 543 9.95 13.05 -26.27
N LEU A 544 9.86 13.47 -27.52
CA LEU A 544 10.58 12.89 -28.66
C LEU A 544 11.84 13.69 -28.94
N GLY A 545 12.97 13.03 -29.19
CA GLY A 545 14.20 13.73 -29.56
C GLY A 545 14.88 14.50 -28.42
N VAL A 546 14.97 13.89 -27.24
CA VAL A 546 15.63 14.45 -26.05
C VAL A 546 17.13 14.11 -26.07
N PRO A 547 18.06 15.08 -26.11
CA PRO A 547 19.49 14.79 -26.21
C PRO A 547 20.05 14.29 -24.88
N TYR A 548 20.77 13.17 -24.92
CA TYR A 548 21.47 12.62 -23.75
C TYR A 548 23.00 12.80 -23.80
N ALA A 549 23.55 13.04 -24.99
CA ALA A 549 24.98 13.28 -25.22
C ALA A 549 25.18 14.34 -26.31
N SER A 550 26.38 14.90 -26.40
CA SER A 550 26.73 15.91 -27.40
C SER A 550 26.82 15.27 -28.78
N PRO A 551 26.41 15.97 -29.86
CA PRO A 551 26.54 15.48 -31.23
C PRO A 551 28.00 15.07 -31.55
N PRO A 552 28.28 13.83 -31.97
CA PRO A 552 29.63 13.30 -32.18
C PRO A 552 30.19 13.71 -33.55
N LEU A 553 30.09 15.01 -33.87
CA LEU A 553 30.41 15.58 -35.18
C LEU A 553 31.88 15.98 -35.31
N ALA A 554 32.41 15.93 -36.54
CA ALA A 554 33.76 16.36 -36.91
C ALA A 554 34.85 15.79 -35.99
N GLN A 555 35.51 16.61 -35.17
CA GLN A 555 36.58 16.15 -34.26
C GLN A 555 36.09 15.26 -33.12
N LYS A 556 34.79 15.32 -32.77
CA LYS A 556 34.16 14.41 -31.79
C LYS A 556 33.78 13.05 -32.38
N ARG A 557 33.87 12.88 -33.71
CA ARG A 557 33.70 11.58 -34.36
C ARG A 557 34.83 10.66 -33.90
N PHE A 558 34.52 9.37 -33.72
CA PHE A 558 35.47 8.36 -33.22
C PHE A 558 36.01 8.73 -31.83
N GLY A 559 35.08 8.99 -30.92
CA GLY A 559 35.33 9.35 -29.52
C GLY A 559 34.14 9.00 -28.64
N ALA A 560 34.38 8.90 -27.33
CA ALA A 560 33.36 8.63 -26.32
C ALA A 560 32.28 9.73 -26.29
N PRO A 561 31.03 9.42 -25.90
CA PRO A 561 29.98 10.43 -25.75
C PRO A 561 30.35 11.46 -24.67
N GLU A 562 30.31 12.74 -25.04
CA GLU A 562 30.47 13.85 -24.10
C GLU A 562 29.11 14.29 -23.55
N SER A 563 29.05 14.70 -22.27
CA SER A 563 27.84 15.28 -21.67
C SER A 563 27.34 16.50 -22.44
N PHE A 564 26.03 16.58 -22.71
CA PHE A 564 25.43 17.76 -23.34
C PHE A 564 24.73 18.66 -22.33
N ASN A 565 25.37 19.80 -22.03
CA ASN A 565 24.84 20.81 -21.12
C ASN A 565 24.11 21.90 -21.94
N TRP A 566 22.80 21.71 -22.13
CA TRP A 566 21.91 22.76 -22.64
C TRP A 566 21.20 23.47 -21.48
N THR A 567 20.73 24.69 -21.72
CA THR A 567 19.96 25.49 -20.74
C THR A 567 18.78 26.17 -21.41
N GLY A 568 17.61 26.18 -20.75
CA GLY A 568 16.44 26.93 -21.21
C GLY A 568 15.23 26.04 -21.51
N SER A 569 14.72 26.08 -22.75
CA SER A 569 13.61 25.22 -23.20
C SER A 569 14.01 24.41 -24.43
N TRP A 570 13.84 23.09 -24.37
CA TRP A 570 14.09 22.20 -25.51
C TRP A 570 12.77 21.65 -26.07
N GLU A 571 12.63 21.74 -27.39
CA GLU A 571 11.44 21.30 -28.12
C GLU A 571 11.56 19.80 -28.45
N ALA A 572 10.83 18.99 -27.68
CA ALA A 572 10.82 17.53 -27.70
C ALA A 572 9.51 16.97 -28.28
N THR A 573 9.04 17.55 -29.39
CA THR A 573 7.75 17.19 -30.03
C THR A 573 7.90 16.41 -31.34
N VAL A 574 9.14 16.23 -31.82
CA VAL A 574 9.46 15.56 -33.09
C VAL A 574 10.58 14.53 -32.92
N PRO A 575 10.52 13.39 -33.63
CA PRO A 575 11.66 12.47 -33.74
C PRO A 575 12.89 13.15 -34.32
N ARG A 576 14.08 12.67 -33.92
CA ARG A 576 15.38 13.10 -34.46
C ARG A 576 15.90 12.06 -35.45
N ALA A 577 17.00 12.37 -36.12
CA ALA A 577 17.58 11.49 -37.12
C ALA A 577 18.16 10.21 -36.49
N ASN A 578 18.09 9.12 -37.25
CA ASN A 578 18.68 7.83 -36.89
C ASN A 578 20.19 7.86 -37.09
N CYS A 579 20.90 6.97 -36.40
CA CYS A 579 22.33 6.78 -36.66
C CYS A 579 22.57 6.14 -38.03
N TRP A 580 23.72 6.41 -38.64
CA TRP A 580 24.17 5.73 -39.85
C TRP A 580 24.31 4.22 -39.65
N GLN A 581 23.69 3.44 -40.55
CA GLN A 581 23.75 1.97 -40.54
C GLN A 581 24.23 1.41 -41.89
N PRO A 582 24.96 0.27 -41.92
CA PRO A 582 25.33 -0.42 -43.15
C PRO A 582 24.11 -0.74 -44.03
N GLY A 583 24.21 -0.45 -45.33
CA GLY A 583 23.12 -0.62 -46.29
C GLY A 583 22.23 0.61 -46.49
N PHE A 584 22.36 1.67 -45.69
CA PHE A 584 21.63 2.92 -45.94
C PHE A 584 22.29 3.74 -47.06
N GLY A 585 21.50 4.09 -48.07
CA GLY A 585 21.97 4.84 -49.24
C GLY A 585 21.55 6.31 -49.27
N LYS A 586 21.71 6.94 -50.45
CA LYS A 586 21.44 8.37 -50.69
C LYS A 586 19.96 8.77 -50.54
N THR A 587 19.05 7.80 -50.56
CA THR A 587 17.62 7.97 -50.27
C THR A 587 17.34 8.27 -48.79
N SER A 588 18.26 7.86 -47.88
CA SER A 588 18.13 8.00 -46.43
C SER A 588 18.56 9.37 -45.88
N PHE A 589 19.13 10.27 -46.70
CA PHE A 589 19.74 11.54 -46.26
C PHE A 589 18.81 12.49 -45.47
N SER A 590 17.49 12.30 -45.54
CA SER A 590 16.54 13.17 -44.83
C SER A 590 16.05 12.62 -43.47
N SER A 591 16.52 11.43 -43.07
CA SER A 591 16.16 10.76 -41.81
C SER A 591 17.36 10.19 -41.04
N VAL A 592 18.58 10.27 -41.57
CA VAL A 592 19.81 9.68 -40.98
C VAL A 592 20.88 10.76 -40.76
N SER A 593 21.61 10.68 -39.65
CA SER A 593 22.68 11.61 -39.26
C SER A 593 23.72 10.95 -38.34
N GLU A 594 24.88 11.57 -38.19
CA GLU A 594 25.79 11.28 -37.07
C GLU A 594 25.30 11.92 -35.75
N ASP A 595 24.57 13.03 -35.85
CA ASP A 595 23.82 13.60 -34.72
C ASP A 595 22.54 12.80 -34.50
N CYS A 596 22.69 11.67 -33.79
CA CYS A 596 21.63 10.71 -33.53
C CYS A 596 21.44 10.35 -32.05
N LEU A 597 22.23 10.93 -31.12
CA LEU A 597 22.27 10.56 -29.69
C LEU A 597 21.10 11.16 -28.88
N TYR A 598 19.89 10.68 -29.21
CA TYR A 598 18.63 11.14 -28.65
C TYR A 598 17.80 9.99 -28.05
N LEU A 599 16.99 10.33 -27.05
CA LEU A 599 15.96 9.49 -26.42
C LEU A 599 14.56 9.93 -26.86
N ASN A 600 13.60 9.01 -26.84
CA ASN A 600 12.17 9.31 -26.89
C ASN A 600 11.51 8.71 -25.64
N VAL A 601 10.87 9.54 -24.82
CA VAL A 601 10.24 9.15 -23.55
C VAL A 601 8.71 9.17 -23.68
N PHE A 602 8.08 8.04 -23.38
CA PHE A 602 6.65 7.80 -23.45
C PHE A 602 6.08 7.57 -22.05
N VAL A 603 5.20 8.46 -21.60
CA VAL A 603 4.66 8.50 -20.22
C VAL A 603 3.13 8.48 -20.23
N PRO A 604 2.44 7.50 -19.64
CA PRO A 604 0.99 7.54 -19.45
C PRO A 604 0.55 8.73 -18.59
N GLN A 605 -0.50 9.45 -18.99
CA GLN A 605 -0.88 10.73 -18.35
C GLN A 605 -1.28 10.61 -16.86
N ASN A 606 -1.85 9.47 -16.47
CA ASN A 606 -2.33 9.20 -15.10
C ASN A 606 -1.41 8.24 -14.33
N LEU A 607 -0.13 8.19 -14.70
CA LEU A 607 0.86 7.34 -14.04
C LEU A 607 1.16 7.84 -12.60
N GLY A 608 1.18 6.92 -11.64
CA GLY A 608 1.59 7.21 -10.26
C GLY A 608 3.10 7.49 -10.16
N GLN A 609 3.54 7.94 -8.98
CA GLN A 609 4.97 8.09 -8.70
C GLN A 609 5.67 6.72 -8.62
N ASN A 610 6.99 6.72 -8.86
CA ASN A 610 7.85 5.54 -8.81
C ASN A 610 7.51 4.42 -9.82
N ALA A 611 7.04 4.78 -11.01
CA ALA A 611 6.74 3.82 -12.07
C ALA A 611 7.99 3.09 -12.60
N SER A 612 7.82 1.84 -13.03
CA SER A 612 8.88 1.07 -13.67
C SER A 612 9.23 1.64 -15.06
N VAL A 613 10.49 1.50 -15.47
CA VAL A 613 11.03 2.13 -16.68
C VAL A 613 11.64 1.07 -17.59
N LEU A 614 11.28 1.07 -18.87
CA LEU A 614 11.99 0.33 -19.93
C LEU A 614 12.91 1.28 -20.69
N VAL A 615 14.17 0.92 -20.87
CA VAL A 615 15.12 1.59 -21.78
C VAL A 615 15.43 0.61 -22.91
N PHE A 616 14.92 0.87 -24.10
CA PHE A 616 15.04 0.02 -25.28
C PHE A 616 16.00 0.64 -26.29
N PHE A 617 17.16 0.02 -26.49
CA PHE A 617 18.16 0.42 -27.46
C PHE A 617 17.86 -0.16 -28.83
N HIS A 618 17.52 0.72 -29.78
CA HIS A 618 17.15 0.33 -31.13
C HIS A 618 17.40 1.48 -32.10
N ASN A 619 18.07 1.20 -33.21
CA ASN A 619 18.27 2.15 -34.30
C ASN A 619 17.35 1.76 -35.46
N THR A 620 16.38 2.62 -35.80
CA THR A 620 15.38 2.26 -36.83
C THR A 620 15.95 2.31 -38.26
N GLY A 621 15.25 1.61 -39.15
CA GLY A 621 15.62 1.35 -40.54
C GLY A 621 15.59 2.52 -41.52
N GLU A 622 15.74 2.21 -42.81
CA GLU A 622 15.54 3.19 -43.88
C GLU A 622 14.03 3.46 -44.06
N ASN A 623 13.56 4.49 -43.37
CA ASN A 623 12.17 4.92 -43.42
C ASN A 623 11.89 5.75 -44.69
N GLY A 624 11.64 5.06 -45.82
CA GLY A 624 11.61 5.58 -47.19
C GLY A 624 10.81 6.87 -47.43
N GLY A 625 11.44 8.01 -47.15
CA GLY A 625 10.88 9.36 -47.33
C GLY A 625 9.84 9.82 -46.28
N ARG A 626 9.48 9.00 -45.28
CA ARG A 626 8.40 9.31 -44.31
C ARG A 626 8.88 10.23 -43.18
N LYS A 627 9.02 11.52 -43.50
CA LYS A 627 9.40 12.54 -42.52
C LYS A 627 8.35 12.66 -41.41
N LYS A 628 8.80 12.54 -40.14
CA LYS A 628 8.12 12.86 -38.85
C LYS A 628 7.44 11.72 -38.05
N GLN A 629 7.59 10.45 -38.39
CA GLN A 629 7.07 9.34 -37.55
C GLN A 629 8.17 8.37 -37.12
N LEU A 630 8.01 7.74 -35.96
CA LEU A 630 8.89 6.68 -35.48
C LEU A 630 8.46 5.33 -36.04
N ASP A 631 9.40 4.49 -36.44
CA ASP A 631 9.12 3.10 -36.84
C ASP A 631 8.80 2.20 -35.63
N LEU A 632 9.25 2.61 -34.44
CA LEU A 632 8.99 1.94 -33.17
C LEU A 632 8.50 2.96 -32.13
N GLU A 633 7.21 2.94 -31.83
CA GLU A 633 6.58 3.83 -30.83
C GLU A 633 6.36 3.10 -29.50
N GLY A 634 6.99 3.57 -28.43
CA GLY A 634 6.82 3.01 -27.07
C GLY A 634 5.43 3.22 -26.46
N SER A 635 4.58 4.03 -27.10
CA SER A 635 3.27 4.46 -26.61
C SER A 635 2.35 3.30 -26.22
N PHE A 636 2.27 2.23 -27.02
CA PHE A 636 1.34 1.12 -26.79
C PHE A 636 1.76 0.26 -25.60
N LEU A 637 3.04 -0.11 -25.52
CA LEU A 637 3.57 -0.85 -24.36
C LEU A 637 3.52 0.00 -23.07
N ALA A 638 3.77 1.30 -23.16
CA ALA A 638 3.58 2.23 -22.04
C ALA A 638 2.10 2.26 -21.58
N ALA A 639 1.15 2.31 -22.51
CA ALA A 639 -0.28 2.35 -22.21
C ALA A 639 -0.86 1.02 -21.68
N VAL A 640 -0.44 -0.13 -22.23
CA VAL A 640 -0.88 -1.45 -21.76
C VAL A 640 -0.21 -1.81 -20.45
N GLY A 641 1.07 -1.47 -20.30
CA GLY A 641 1.83 -1.76 -19.11
C GLY A 641 1.60 -0.81 -17.95
N ASP A 642 1.15 0.44 -18.18
CA ASP A 642 1.26 1.55 -17.23
C ASP A 642 2.70 1.62 -16.66
N ILE A 643 3.65 1.77 -17.58
CA ILE A 643 5.09 1.92 -17.36
C ILE A 643 5.62 3.08 -18.22
N ILE A 644 6.80 3.61 -17.88
CA ILE A 644 7.51 4.54 -18.77
C ILE A 644 8.33 3.72 -19.77
N VAL A 645 8.20 4.04 -21.05
CA VAL A 645 9.07 3.48 -22.11
C VAL A 645 9.99 4.58 -22.61
N VAL A 646 11.28 4.28 -22.71
CA VAL A 646 12.32 5.13 -23.30
C VAL A 646 12.91 4.36 -24.48
N THR A 647 12.78 4.85 -25.71
CA THR A 647 13.55 4.33 -26.84
C THR A 647 14.80 5.17 -27.04
N ALA A 648 15.92 4.53 -27.35
CA ALA A 648 17.24 5.16 -27.37
C ALA A 648 18.05 4.72 -28.60
N ASN A 649 18.49 5.70 -29.38
CA ASN A 649 19.48 5.50 -30.44
C ASN A 649 20.88 5.39 -29.83
N TYR A 650 21.81 4.71 -30.51
CA TYR A 650 23.24 4.63 -30.15
C TYR A 650 24.07 4.36 -31.41
N ARG A 651 25.34 4.82 -31.47
CA ARG A 651 26.13 4.65 -32.70
C ARG A 651 26.40 3.18 -33.02
N VAL A 652 26.25 2.81 -34.29
CA VAL A 652 26.54 1.48 -34.84
C VAL A 652 27.49 1.59 -36.05
N GLY A 653 27.94 0.44 -36.55
CA GLY A 653 28.92 0.39 -37.64
C GLY A 653 30.25 1.05 -37.25
N ILE A 654 30.97 1.55 -38.26
CA ILE A 654 32.23 2.29 -38.10
C ILE A 654 32.13 3.44 -37.08
N PHE A 655 31.00 4.17 -37.05
CA PHE A 655 30.82 5.34 -36.20
C PHE A 655 30.76 5.02 -34.70
N GLY A 656 30.34 3.80 -34.35
CA GLY A 656 30.24 3.33 -32.96
C GLY A 656 31.40 2.43 -32.52
N PHE A 657 32.05 1.71 -33.43
CA PHE A 657 32.91 0.57 -33.09
C PHE A 657 34.24 0.47 -33.85
N LEU A 658 34.67 1.51 -34.57
CA LEU A 658 36.04 1.58 -35.09
C LEU A 658 37.04 1.51 -33.92
N SER A 659 38.02 0.61 -33.98
CA SER A 659 39.14 0.56 -33.03
C SER A 659 40.46 0.39 -33.78
N THR A 660 41.47 1.13 -33.36
CA THR A 660 42.87 0.99 -33.84
C THR A 660 43.74 0.27 -32.81
N GLY A 661 43.20 -0.12 -31.65
CA GLY A 661 43.97 -0.61 -30.51
C GLY A 661 44.85 0.46 -29.83
N SER A 662 44.85 1.70 -30.34
CA SER A 662 45.50 2.86 -29.72
C SER A 662 44.54 3.60 -28.78
N SER A 663 45.06 4.52 -27.96
CA SER A 663 44.24 5.34 -27.06
C SER A 663 43.38 6.37 -27.80
N GLU A 664 43.81 6.79 -28.99
CA GLU A 664 43.12 7.76 -29.86
C GLU A 664 41.84 7.21 -30.50
N ALA A 665 41.74 5.89 -30.66
CA ALA A 665 40.51 5.19 -31.02
C ALA A 665 40.45 3.79 -30.38
N SER A 666 40.09 3.74 -29.10
CA SER A 666 39.88 2.50 -28.34
C SER A 666 38.77 1.61 -28.90
N GLY A 667 37.77 2.19 -29.55
CA GLY A 667 36.49 1.54 -29.87
C GLY A 667 35.47 1.66 -28.74
N ASN A 668 34.44 0.80 -28.80
CA ASN A 668 33.33 0.72 -27.83
C ASN A 668 32.45 1.98 -27.67
N TRP A 669 32.55 3.01 -28.52
CA TRP A 669 31.78 4.25 -28.31
C TRP A 669 30.26 4.03 -28.39
N GLY A 670 29.78 3.15 -29.27
CA GLY A 670 28.37 2.78 -29.32
C GLY A 670 27.87 2.08 -28.04
N LEU A 671 28.74 1.34 -27.36
CA LEU A 671 28.47 0.73 -26.05
C LEU A 671 28.51 1.79 -24.92
N LEU A 672 29.43 2.77 -25.01
CA LEU A 672 29.49 3.91 -24.08
C LEU A 672 28.32 4.89 -24.28
N ASP A 673 27.76 5.00 -25.49
CA ASP A 673 26.52 5.74 -25.78
C ASP A 673 25.35 5.16 -24.96
N GLN A 674 25.24 3.82 -24.91
CA GLN A 674 24.24 3.14 -24.07
C GLN A 674 24.45 3.44 -22.57
N VAL A 675 25.71 3.51 -22.11
CA VAL A 675 26.04 3.94 -20.72
C VAL A 675 25.63 5.39 -20.47
N ALA A 676 25.87 6.30 -21.41
CA ALA A 676 25.48 7.71 -21.29
C ALA A 676 23.95 7.87 -21.23
N ALA A 677 23.20 7.15 -22.08
CA ALA A 677 21.74 7.11 -22.05
C ALA A 677 21.21 6.56 -20.71
N LEU A 678 21.76 5.46 -20.20
CA LEU A 678 21.38 4.89 -18.91
C LEU A 678 21.68 5.84 -17.74
N ASN A 679 22.82 6.54 -17.75
CA ASN A 679 23.15 7.58 -16.78
C ASN A 679 22.15 8.75 -16.81
N TRP A 680 21.76 9.21 -18.00
CA TRP A 680 20.73 10.24 -18.16
C TRP A 680 19.39 9.79 -17.56
N VAL A 681 18.97 8.55 -17.82
CA VAL A 681 17.74 7.98 -17.24
C VAL A 681 17.83 7.90 -15.72
N GLN A 682 18.94 7.39 -15.17
CA GLN A 682 19.17 7.34 -13.72
C GLN A 682 19.10 8.73 -13.06
N ALA A 683 19.62 9.77 -13.70
CA ALA A 683 19.65 11.13 -13.17
C ALA A 683 18.32 11.90 -13.31
N HIS A 684 17.47 11.55 -14.27
CA HIS A 684 16.37 12.44 -14.71
C HIS A 684 14.99 11.79 -14.80
N ILE A 685 14.86 10.46 -14.77
CA ILE A 685 13.55 9.81 -15.00
C ILE A 685 12.53 10.07 -13.89
N THR A 686 12.98 10.47 -12.69
CA THR A 686 12.14 10.91 -11.57
C THR A 686 11.27 12.12 -11.92
N SER A 687 11.79 13.07 -12.74
CA SER A 687 11.01 14.22 -13.24
C SER A 687 9.83 13.81 -14.14
N PHE A 688 9.85 12.58 -14.68
CA PHE A 688 8.77 12.00 -15.49
C PHE A 688 7.87 11.03 -14.68
N GLY A 689 8.11 10.88 -13.37
CA GLY A 689 7.40 9.94 -12.49
C GLY A 689 8.02 8.54 -12.39
N GLY A 690 9.13 8.28 -13.09
CA GLY A 690 9.79 6.97 -13.09
C GLY A 690 10.68 6.71 -11.89
N ASN A 691 10.91 5.44 -11.58
CA ASN A 691 11.80 4.99 -10.51
C ASN A 691 13.17 4.54 -11.07
N PRO A 692 14.28 5.23 -10.76
CA PRO A 692 15.62 4.82 -11.19
C PRO A 692 16.02 3.43 -10.68
N GLN A 693 15.46 2.97 -9.55
CA GLN A 693 15.68 1.62 -9.01
C GLN A 693 14.84 0.53 -9.69
N GLN A 694 13.98 0.88 -10.67
CA GLN A 694 13.19 -0.07 -11.46
C GLN A 694 13.38 0.11 -12.98
N VAL A 695 14.59 0.50 -13.40
CA VAL A 695 14.98 0.51 -14.81
C VAL A 695 15.22 -0.91 -15.31
N THR A 696 14.65 -1.26 -16.45
CA THR A 696 14.90 -2.48 -17.22
C THR A 696 15.57 -2.08 -18.53
N VAL A 697 16.74 -2.64 -18.82
CA VAL A 697 17.45 -2.41 -20.09
C VAL A 697 17.03 -3.45 -21.12
N ALA A 698 16.90 -3.06 -22.38
CA ALA A 698 16.46 -3.95 -23.45
C ALA A 698 17.02 -3.54 -24.81
N ALA A 699 17.11 -4.49 -25.73
CA ALA A 699 17.49 -4.26 -27.13
C ALA A 699 17.08 -5.45 -28.00
N ASP A 700 17.06 -5.26 -29.32
CA ASP A 700 16.82 -6.31 -30.30
C ASP A 700 18.01 -6.63 -31.20
N ARG A 701 18.00 -7.85 -31.76
CA ARG A 701 18.93 -8.38 -32.76
C ARG A 701 20.39 -8.16 -32.34
N GLY A 702 21.21 -7.54 -33.20
CA GLY A 702 22.60 -7.20 -32.90
C GLY A 702 22.76 -6.18 -31.75
N GLY A 703 21.72 -5.41 -31.46
CA GLY A 703 21.68 -4.55 -30.27
C GLY A 703 21.61 -5.35 -28.98
N ALA A 704 20.89 -6.49 -28.97
CA ALA A 704 20.88 -7.38 -27.81
C ALA A 704 22.25 -8.02 -27.55
N ASP A 705 23.00 -8.38 -28.61
CA ASP A 705 24.38 -8.86 -28.50
C ASP A 705 25.26 -7.80 -27.78
N ILE A 706 25.20 -6.53 -28.20
CA ILE A 706 25.95 -5.40 -27.59
C ILE A 706 25.49 -5.10 -26.16
N THR A 707 24.18 -4.87 -25.96
CA THR A 707 23.59 -4.47 -24.68
C THR A 707 23.78 -5.54 -23.59
N SER A 708 23.86 -6.81 -23.98
CA SER A 708 24.13 -7.90 -23.03
C SER A 708 25.49 -7.79 -22.32
N LEU A 709 26.48 -7.09 -22.91
CA LEU A 709 27.79 -6.86 -22.27
C LEU A 709 27.67 -6.07 -20.97
N HIS A 710 26.66 -5.21 -20.83
CA HIS A 710 26.42 -4.46 -19.59
C HIS A 710 26.21 -5.40 -18.38
N LEU A 711 25.69 -6.61 -18.59
CA LEU A 711 25.50 -7.63 -17.55
C LEU A 711 26.82 -8.17 -16.98
N LEU A 712 27.91 -8.07 -17.74
CA LEU A 712 29.23 -8.60 -17.38
C LEU A 712 30.13 -7.58 -16.68
N THR A 713 29.75 -6.30 -16.70
CA THR A 713 30.58 -5.21 -16.19
C THR A 713 30.70 -5.25 -14.66
N THR A 714 31.92 -5.07 -14.16
CA THR A 714 32.26 -5.18 -12.73
C THR A 714 32.48 -3.82 -12.06
N THR A 715 32.34 -2.71 -12.80
CA THR A 715 32.56 -1.34 -12.34
C THR A 715 31.59 -0.96 -11.22
N ALA A 716 32.11 -0.82 -10.00
CA ALA A 716 31.35 -1.01 -8.77
C ALA A 716 30.37 0.11 -8.34
N ASN A 717 30.32 1.26 -9.04
CA ASN A 717 29.82 2.49 -8.41
C ASN A 717 28.38 2.91 -8.75
N SER A 718 27.68 2.28 -9.69
CA SER A 718 26.25 2.50 -9.89
C SER A 718 25.57 1.37 -10.66
N ARG A 719 24.52 0.79 -10.07
CA ARG A 719 23.68 -0.20 -10.76
C ARG A 719 22.71 0.53 -11.69
N LEU A 720 23.07 0.65 -12.96
CA LEU A 720 22.29 1.41 -13.95
C LEU A 720 20.93 0.81 -14.32
N PHE A 721 20.71 -0.49 -14.05
CA PHE A 721 19.44 -1.17 -14.30
C PHE A 721 19.21 -2.35 -13.34
N LYS A 722 17.95 -2.69 -13.12
CA LYS A 722 17.51 -3.81 -12.28
C LYS A 722 17.35 -5.12 -13.07
N ARG A 723 16.89 -5.05 -14.31
CA ARG A 723 16.51 -6.22 -15.14
C ARG A 723 16.96 -6.04 -16.59
N ALA A 724 17.04 -7.14 -17.34
CA ALA A 724 17.36 -7.11 -18.76
C ALA A 724 16.35 -7.89 -19.61
N ILE A 725 16.04 -7.37 -20.80
CA ILE A 725 15.31 -8.07 -21.86
C ILE A 725 16.18 -8.15 -23.12
N LEU A 726 16.59 -9.35 -23.52
CA LEU A 726 17.47 -9.55 -24.68
C LEU A 726 16.71 -10.26 -25.80
N MET A 727 16.42 -9.55 -26.90
CA MET A 727 15.58 -10.06 -27.98
C MET A 727 16.45 -10.44 -29.18
N GLY A 728 16.74 -11.73 -29.36
CA GLY A 728 17.55 -12.25 -30.46
C GLY A 728 19.06 -12.10 -30.29
N GLY A 729 19.60 -11.84 -29.09
CA GLY A 729 21.05 -11.70 -28.91
C GLY A 729 21.58 -12.16 -27.55
N SER A 730 22.89 -12.38 -27.50
CA SER A 730 23.61 -12.95 -26.36
C SER A 730 25.08 -12.49 -26.32
N THR A 731 25.61 -12.27 -25.12
CA THR A 731 27.03 -11.93 -24.93
C THR A 731 27.99 -13.07 -25.30
N LEU A 732 27.45 -14.28 -25.49
CA LEU A 732 28.19 -15.45 -25.96
C LEU A 732 28.10 -15.63 -27.48
N SER A 733 27.42 -14.74 -28.22
CA SER A 733 27.44 -14.80 -29.69
C SER A 733 28.88 -14.67 -30.18
N PRO A 734 29.36 -15.51 -31.12
CA PRO A 734 30.73 -15.45 -31.62
C PRO A 734 31.14 -14.10 -32.23
N ALA A 735 30.17 -13.25 -32.60
CA ALA A 735 30.38 -11.91 -33.14
C ALA A 735 30.12 -10.77 -32.13
N ALA A 736 29.76 -11.06 -30.86
CA ALA A 736 29.44 -10.03 -29.86
C ALA A 736 30.67 -9.23 -29.39
N VAL A 737 31.88 -9.82 -29.45
CA VAL A 737 33.15 -9.15 -29.17
C VAL A 737 34.18 -9.61 -30.20
N ILE A 738 34.78 -8.67 -30.92
CA ILE A 738 35.84 -8.93 -31.91
C ILE A 738 37.23 -8.76 -31.29
N SER A 739 38.22 -9.48 -31.83
CA SER A 739 39.62 -9.35 -31.40
C SER A 739 40.24 -8.03 -31.89
N GLN A 740 41.12 -7.42 -31.08
CA GLN A 740 41.77 -6.14 -31.40
C GLN A 740 42.48 -6.16 -32.76
N LYS A 741 43.17 -7.27 -33.07
CA LYS A 741 43.83 -7.51 -34.36
C LYS A 741 42.87 -7.31 -35.54
N ARG A 742 41.66 -7.87 -35.46
CA ARG A 742 40.66 -7.74 -36.53
C ARG A 742 40.08 -6.35 -36.62
N ALA A 743 39.85 -5.69 -35.49
CA ALA A 743 39.39 -4.30 -35.50
C ALA A 743 40.41 -3.40 -36.21
N GLN A 744 41.71 -3.61 -35.96
CA GLN A 744 42.82 -2.96 -36.67
C GLN A 744 42.86 -3.30 -38.17
N GLU A 745 42.76 -4.58 -38.54
CA GLU A 745 42.71 -5.02 -39.95
C GLU A 745 41.51 -4.42 -40.70
N GLN A 746 40.34 -4.38 -40.07
CA GLN A 746 39.12 -3.78 -40.61
C GLN A 746 39.25 -2.25 -40.73
N ALA A 747 39.85 -1.58 -39.74
CA ALA A 747 40.15 -0.15 -39.77
C ALA A 747 41.07 0.22 -40.94
N ALA A 748 42.18 -0.52 -41.11
CA ALA A 748 43.14 -0.32 -42.19
C ALA A 748 42.51 -0.60 -43.57
N THR A 749 41.71 -1.67 -43.69
CA THR A 749 41.02 -2.02 -44.93
C THR A 749 40.03 -0.93 -45.36
N LEU A 750 39.23 -0.40 -44.42
CA LEU A 750 38.33 0.71 -44.71
C LEU A 750 39.07 2.02 -45.00
N ALA A 751 40.17 2.31 -44.28
CA ALA A 751 41.00 3.47 -44.59
C ALA A 751 41.55 3.41 -46.03
N GLN A 752 42.01 2.24 -46.47
CA GLN A 752 42.45 2.03 -47.85
C GLN A 752 41.30 2.24 -48.86
N GLU A 753 40.11 1.71 -48.61
CA GLU A 753 38.93 1.87 -49.48
C GLU A 753 38.56 3.35 -49.70
N VAL A 754 38.68 4.21 -48.67
CA VAL A 754 38.40 5.65 -48.78
C VAL A 754 39.63 6.51 -49.11
N SER A 755 40.74 5.90 -49.52
CA SER A 755 42.02 6.57 -49.83
C SER A 755 42.55 7.43 -48.67
N CYS A 756 42.51 6.91 -47.45
CA CYS A 756 43.20 7.42 -46.28
C CYS A 756 44.50 6.63 -46.03
N PRO A 757 45.53 7.25 -45.42
CA PRO A 757 46.69 6.51 -44.91
C PRO A 757 46.26 5.46 -43.88
N THR A 758 46.89 4.28 -43.90
CA THR A 758 46.64 3.19 -42.94
C THR A 758 47.56 3.22 -41.72
N SER A 759 48.57 4.11 -41.72
CA SER A 759 49.54 4.27 -40.63
C SER A 759 50.22 5.65 -40.75
N PRO A 760 50.63 6.30 -39.66
CA PRO A 760 50.29 5.98 -38.26
C PRO A 760 48.82 6.28 -37.92
N ASP A 761 48.31 5.67 -36.83
CA ASP A 761 46.88 5.67 -36.47
C ASP A 761 46.29 7.08 -36.34
N ASN A 762 47.04 8.02 -35.77
CA ASN A 762 46.61 9.41 -35.63
C ASN A 762 46.37 10.11 -36.99
N VAL A 763 47.18 9.79 -38.01
CA VAL A 763 47.02 10.30 -39.39
C VAL A 763 45.84 9.62 -40.08
N MET A 764 45.69 8.30 -39.90
CA MET A 764 44.52 7.55 -40.39
C MET A 764 43.21 8.13 -39.82
N LEU A 765 43.12 8.28 -38.49
CA LEU A 765 41.95 8.83 -37.80
C LEU A 765 41.67 10.28 -38.20
N SER A 766 42.70 11.11 -38.35
CA SER A 766 42.54 12.49 -38.83
C SER A 766 41.93 12.55 -40.23
N CYS A 767 42.36 11.67 -41.14
CA CYS A 767 41.79 11.54 -42.47
C CYS A 767 40.34 11.04 -42.42
N LEU A 768 40.05 9.99 -41.64
CA LEU A 768 38.70 9.43 -41.50
C LEU A 768 37.70 10.42 -40.84
N ARG A 769 38.15 11.26 -39.88
CA ARG A 769 37.33 12.34 -39.29
C ARG A 769 36.93 13.42 -40.30
N GLN A 770 37.71 13.60 -41.37
CA GLN A 770 37.43 14.58 -42.44
C GLN A 770 36.54 14.03 -43.56
N LYS A 771 36.35 12.70 -43.67
CA LYS A 771 35.49 12.12 -44.70
C LYS A 771 34.01 12.47 -44.47
N PRO A 772 33.22 12.69 -45.53
CA PRO A 772 31.76 12.70 -45.44
C PRO A 772 31.23 11.38 -44.85
N ALA A 773 30.17 11.45 -44.05
CA ALA A 773 29.62 10.27 -43.35
C ALA A 773 29.03 9.23 -44.32
N ASP A 774 28.44 9.68 -45.42
CA ASP A 774 27.91 8.84 -46.50
C ASP A 774 29.01 8.04 -47.20
N VAL A 775 30.16 8.67 -47.50
CA VAL A 775 31.33 7.99 -48.09
C VAL A 775 31.87 6.89 -47.16
N LEU A 776 31.88 7.13 -45.84
CA LEU A 776 32.23 6.09 -44.86
C LEU A 776 31.16 5.00 -44.77
N ASN A 777 29.88 5.34 -44.93
CA ASN A 777 28.77 4.39 -44.90
C ASN A 777 28.77 3.46 -46.13
N ASP A 778 29.00 4.02 -47.32
CA ASP A 778 29.16 3.29 -48.59
C ASP A 778 30.35 2.33 -48.51
N ALA A 779 31.50 2.78 -47.96
CA ALA A 779 32.69 1.96 -47.77
C ALA A 779 32.47 0.78 -46.80
N GLN A 780 31.87 1.00 -45.62
CA GLN A 780 31.56 -0.11 -44.72
C GLN A 780 30.54 -1.08 -45.34
N THR A 781 29.55 -0.58 -46.08
CA THR A 781 28.54 -1.43 -46.73
C THR A 781 29.16 -2.35 -47.77
N LYS A 782 30.06 -1.82 -48.62
CA LYS A 782 30.81 -2.58 -49.62
C LYS A 782 31.65 -3.70 -48.98
N LEU A 783 32.36 -3.41 -47.89
CA LEU A 783 33.21 -4.39 -47.20
C LEU A 783 32.38 -5.48 -46.51
N LEU A 784 31.36 -5.09 -45.75
CA LEU A 784 30.47 -6.01 -45.02
C LEU A 784 29.66 -6.93 -45.93
N ALA A 785 29.44 -6.53 -47.19
CA ALA A 785 28.79 -7.36 -48.20
C ALA A 785 29.58 -8.62 -48.58
N ILE A 786 30.88 -8.70 -48.31
CA ILE A 786 31.75 -9.81 -48.75
C ILE A 786 32.63 -10.41 -47.64
N SER A 787 32.67 -9.82 -46.44
CA SER A 787 33.61 -10.20 -45.37
C SER A 787 33.04 -11.16 -44.31
N GLY A 788 31.71 -11.31 -44.22
CA GLY A 788 31.05 -12.15 -43.22
C GLY A 788 31.02 -11.54 -41.79
N PRO A 789 30.43 -12.26 -40.81
CA PRO A 789 30.02 -11.71 -39.51
C PRO A 789 31.19 -11.40 -38.56
N PHE A 790 32.31 -12.08 -38.73
CA PHE A 790 33.51 -11.86 -37.94
C PHE A 790 34.27 -10.56 -38.26
N HIS A 791 33.89 -9.90 -39.37
CA HIS A 791 34.39 -8.60 -39.81
C HIS A 791 33.38 -7.48 -39.54
N TYR A 792 32.32 -7.75 -38.77
CA TYR A 792 31.38 -6.72 -38.35
C TYR A 792 32.04 -5.73 -37.38
N TRP A 793 31.65 -4.46 -37.48
CA TRP A 793 32.02 -3.44 -36.50
C TRP A 793 31.31 -3.74 -35.18
N GLY A 794 32.06 -4.15 -34.16
CA GLY A 794 31.51 -4.56 -32.88
C GLY A 794 32.44 -4.27 -31.70
N PRO A 795 31.99 -4.53 -30.47
CA PRO A 795 32.76 -4.31 -29.26
C PRO A 795 34.13 -5.01 -29.26
N VAL A 796 35.12 -4.38 -28.64
CA VAL A 796 36.48 -4.92 -28.43
C VAL A 796 36.78 -5.03 -26.94
N VAL A 797 37.68 -5.95 -26.57
CA VAL A 797 38.27 -5.98 -25.22
C VAL A 797 39.18 -4.75 -25.07
N ASP A 798 38.75 -3.77 -24.26
CA ASP A 798 39.45 -2.51 -24.03
C ASP A 798 40.21 -2.48 -22.69
N GLY A 799 39.97 -3.47 -21.81
CA GLY A 799 40.58 -3.53 -20.47
C GLY A 799 39.93 -2.61 -19.43
N PHE A 800 38.98 -1.75 -19.83
CA PHE A 800 38.31 -0.78 -18.97
C PHE A 800 36.84 -1.15 -18.75
N TYR A 801 36.05 -1.16 -19.82
CA TYR A 801 34.63 -1.49 -19.82
C TYR A 801 34.40 -2.97 -20.14
N VAL A 802 35.05 -3.46 -21.20
CA VAL A 802 35.12 -4.88 -21.56
C VAL A 802 36.50 -5.38 -21.17
N GLN A 803 36.61 -5.83 -19.91
CA GLN A 803 37.89 -6.18 -19.28
C GLN A 803 38.50 -7.50 -19.80
N GLU A 804 37.67 -8.48 -20.14
CA GLU A 804 38.09 -9.79 -20.66
C GLU A 804 37.02 -10.37 -21.59
N VAL A 805 37.35 -11.44 -22.31
CA VAL A 805 36.43 -12.12 -23.23
C VAL A 805 35.22 -12.69 -22.47
N PRO A 806 33.95 -12.42 -22.89
CA PRO A 806 32.73 -12.76 -22.14
C PRO A 806 32.64 -14.16 -21.54
N ILE A 807 33.11 -15.18 -22.26
CA ILE A 807 33.06 -16.58 -21.80
C ILE A 807 33.91 -16.82 -20.55
N ARG A 808 34.99 -16.06 -20.34
CA ARG A 808 35.81 -16.12 -19.10
C ARG A 808 35.13 -15.39 -17.95
N THR A 809 34.46 -14.27 -18.24
CA THR A 809 33.69 -13.52 -17.25
C THR A 809 32.52 -14.34 -16.72
N LEU A 810 31.79 -15.04 -17.60
CA LEU A 810 30.64 -15.89 -17.25
C LEU A 810 31.00 -17.17 -16.50
N GLN A 811 32.25 -17.63 -16.57
CA GLN A 811 32.76 -18.73 -15.72
C GLN A 811 32.95 -18.29 -14.27
N ARG A 812 33.02 -16.99 -13.99
CA ARG A 812 33.06 -16.43 -12.63
C ARG A 812 31.63 -16.14 -12.19
N SER A 813 31.25 -16.54 -10.97
CA SER A 813 29.89 -16.30 -10.46
C SER A 813 29.56 -14.79 -10.46
N PRO A 814 28.51 -14.34 -11.17
CA PRO A 814 28.14 -12.93 -11.19
C PRO A 814 27.78 -12.44 -9.79
N ARG A 815 28.39 -11.33 -9.34
CA ARG A 815 28.14 -10.77 -8.00
C ARG A 815 26.78 -10.07 -7.87
N VAL A 816 26.04 -9.90 -8.97
CA VAL A 816 24.81 -9.09 -9.05
C VAL A 816 23.61 -9.96 -9.44
N LYS A 817 22.53 -9.92 -8.65
CA LYS A 817 21.22 -10.49 -9.03
C LYS A 817 20.56 -9.57 -10.06
N VAL A 818 20.44 -10.02 -11.31
CA VAL A 818 19.67 -9.39 -12.39
C VAL A 818 18.66 -10.42 -12.92
N ASP A 819 17.37 -10.05 -12.95
CA ASP A 819 16.34 -10.88 -13.59
C ASP A 819 16.45 -10.74 -15.12
N LEU A 820 16.30 -11.83 -15.87
CA LEU A 820 16.56 -11.89 -17.32
C LEU A 820 15.35 -12.48 -18.08
N LEU A 821 14.84 -11.75 -19.06
CA LEU A 821 13.93 -12.28 -20.09
C LEU A 821 14.68 -12.29 -21.42
N ILE A 822 14.69 -13.41 -22.13
CA ILE A 822 15.51 -13.57 -23.32
C ILE A 822 14.89 -14.59 -24.28
N GLY A 823 15.11 -14.41 -25.57
CA GLY A 823 14.58 -15.33 -26.58
C GLY A 823 15.04 -14.95 -27.97
N SER A 824 14.54 -15.66 -28.97
CA SER A 824 14.84 -15.42 -30.38
C SER A 824 13.61 -15.70 -31.25
N ALA A 825 13.66 -15.21 -32.49
CA ALA A 825 12.67 -15.53 -33.51
C ALA A 825 13.29 -16.44 -34.59
N GLN A 826 12.52 -17.40 -35.09
CA GLN A 826 12.90 -18.28 -36.21
C GLN A 826 13.33 -17.48 -37.47
N ARG A 827 12.78 -16.28 -37.68
CA ARG A 827 13.13 -15.39 -38.80
C ARG A 827 14.41 -14.56 -38.58
N ASP A 828 15.05 -14.62 -37.41
CA ASP A 828 16.28 -13.86 -37.13
C ASP A 828 17.53 -14.57 -37.65
N GLY A 829 17.66 -14.71 -38.97
CA GLY A 829 18.89 -15.20 -39.59
C GLY A 829 19.89 -14.07 -39.92
N LEU A 830 21.17 -14.41 -40.08
CA LEU A 830 22.16 -13.43 -40.55
C LEU A 830 21.87 -12.93 -41.97
N ILE A 831 21.25 -13.77 -42.81
CA ILE A 831 20.75 -13.40 -44.13
C ILE A 831 19.65 -12.34 -44.02
N ASN A 832 18.70 -12.50 -43.09
CA ASN A 832 17.68 -11.50 -42.76
C ASN A 832 18.30 -10.21 -42.18
N ARG A 833 19.24 -10.29 -41.22
CA ARG A 833 19.95 -9.11 -40.67
C ARG A 833 20.67 -8.29 -41.75
N ALA A 834 21.18 -8.94 -42.80
CA ALA A 834 21.87 -8.28 -43.92
C ALA A 834 20.94 -7.78 -45.06
N LYS A 835 19.61 -7.79 -44.90
CA LYS A 835 18.63 -7.41 -45.93
C LYS A 835 18.84 -5.99 -46.49
N ALA A 836 19.27 -5.03 -45.66
CA ALA A 836 19.58 -3.67 -46.11
C ALA A 836 20.85 -3.63 -47.00
N ILE A 837 21.93 -4.28 -46.56
CA ILE A 837 23.19 -4.38 -47.32
C ILE A 837 22.94 -5.03 -48.70
N LYS A 838 22.13 -6.10 -48.75
CA LYS A 838 21.77 -6.77 -50.02
C LYS A 838 21.03 -5.83 -50.97
N LYS A 839 19.99 -5.12 -50.50
CA LYS A 839 19.26 -4.12 -51.30
C LYS A 839 20.17 -3.01 -51.81
N PHE A 840 21.12 -2.54 -51.00
CA PHE A 840 22.08 -1.53 -51.40
C PHE A 840 22.99 -2.03 -52.53
N GLU A 841 23.62 -3.19 -52.37
CA GLU A 841 24.48 -3.78 -53.40
C GLU A 841 23.73 -4.10 -54.70
N GLU A 842 22.47 -4.55 -54.60
CA GLU A 842 21.56 -4.71 -55.75
C GLU A 842 21.30 -3.36 -56.45
N SER A 843 21.08 -2.27 -55.71
CA SER A 843 20.93 -0.91 -56.26
C SER A 843 22.18 -0.38 -56.95
N GLN A 844 23.36 -0.86 -56.53
CA GLN A 844 24.66 -0.54 -57.15
C GLN A 844 24.99 -1.48 -58.33
N GLY A 845 24.11 -2.43 -58.68
CA GLY A 845 24.31 -3.39 -59.77
C GLY A 845 25.32 -4.50 -59.47
N ARG A 846 25.71 -4.70 -58.20
CA ARG A 846 26.79 -5.62 -57.78
C ARG A 846 26.25 -7.03 -57.48
N THR A 847 25.64 -7.68 -58.47
CA THR A 847 25.02 -9.01 -58.28
C THR A 847 26.02 -10.11 -57.87
N SER A 848 27.30 -9.98 -58.24
CA SER A 848 28.38 -10.89 -57.82
C SER A 848 28.66 -10.85 -56.31
N SER A 849 28.39 -9.73 -55.62
CA SER A 849 28.49 -9.62 -54.15
C SER A 849 27.59 -10.64 -53.45
N LYS A 850 26.49 -11.08 -54.08
CA LYS A 850 25.59 -12.10 -53.50
C LYS A 850 26.30 -13.44 -53.29
N THR A 851 26.99 -13.98 -54.29
CA THR A 851 27.68 -15.28 -54.12
C THR A 851 28.81 -15.17 -53.10
N ALA A 852 29.58 -14.07 -53.14
CA ALA A 852 30.63 -13.80 -52.16
C ALA A 852 30.09 -13.70 -50.72
N PHE A 853 28.94 -13.03 -50.51
CA PHE A 853 28.28 -12.94 -49.19
C PHE A 853 27.95 -14.32 -48.62
N TYR A 854 27.40 -15.22 -49.43
CA TYR A 854 27.01 -16.56 -48.98
C TYR A 854 28.25 -17.43 -48.70
N GLN A 855 29.30 -17.33 -49.51
CA GLN A 855 30.58 -17.99 -49.21
C GLN A 855 31.19 -17.46 -47.92
N ALA A 856 31.19 -16.15 -47.68
CA ALA A 856 31.72 -15.56 -46.45
C ALA A 856 30.91 -15.97 -45.19
N LEU A 857 29.58 -16.11 -45.32
CA LEU A 857 28.75 -16.72 -44.29
C LEU A 857 29.10 -18.19 -44.04
N GLN A 858 29.31 -18.99 -45.09
CA GLN A 858 29.67 -20.40 -44.95
C GLN A 858 31.04 -20.56 -44.28
N ASN A 859 32.06 -19.83 -44.74
CA ASN A 859 33.40 -19.84 -44.13
C ASN A 859 33.34 -19.51 -42.62
N SER A 860 32.41 -18.64 -42.20
CA SER A 860 32.22 -18.30 -40.78
C SER A 860 31.66 -19.43 -39.91
N LEU A 861 31.11 -20.50 -40.50
CA LEU A 861 30.73 -21.72 -39.78
C LEU A 861 31.96 -22.51 -39.28
N GLY A 862 33.13 -22.32 -39.90
CA GLY A 862 34.43 -22.79 -39.40
C GLY A 862 34.91 -22.06 -38.13
N GLY A 863 34.12 -21.12 -37.61
CA GLY A 863 34.45 -20.29 -36.46
C GLY A 863 35.47 -19.19 -36.78
N GLU A 864 36.09 -18.63 -35.75
CA GLU A 864 36.95 -17.43 -35.89
C GLU A 864 38.08 -17.64 -36.92
N ASP A 865 38.74 -18.79 -36.86
CA ASP A 865 39.91 -19.09 -37.69
C ASP A 865 39.54 -19.66 -39.08
N SER A 866 38.23 -19.81 -39.39
CA SER A 866 37.72 -20.58 -40.55
C SER A 866 38.35 -21.98 -40.65
N ASP A 867 38.30 -22.75 -39.56
CA ASP A 867 38.84 -24.11 -39.52
C ASP A 867 38.03 -25.03 -40.46
N SER A 868 38.68 -25.54 -41.50
CA SER A 868 38.06 -26.36 -42.54
C SER A 868 37.47 -27.67 -42.01
N SER A 869 37.97 -28.21 -40.88
CA SER A 869 37.40 -29.41 -40.25
C SER A 869 36.09 -29.08 -39.54
N ILE A 870 35.99 -27.89 -38.95
CA ILE A 870 34.76 -27.38 -38.31
C ILE A 870 33.74 -27.02 -39.40
N GLU A 871 34.17 -26.31 -40.45
CA GLU A 871 33.30 -25.94 -41.57
C GLU A 871 32.73 -27.17 -42.27
N ALA A 872 33.55 -28.17 -42.61
CA ALA A 872 33.08 -29.40 -43.25
C ALA A 872 32.07 -30.16 -42.37
N ALA A 873 32.31 -30.24 -41.06
CA ALA A 873 31.38 -30.87 -40.13
C ALA A 873 30.04 -30.13 -40.02
N ALA A 874 30.05 -28.79 -40.02
CA ALA A 874 28.84 -27.97 -40.01
C ALA A 874 28.06 -28.05 -41.34
N THR A 875 28.79 -28.00 -42.46
CA THR A 875 28.26 -28.15 -43.83
C THR A 875 27.55 -29.50 -43.98
N TRP A 876 28.14 -30.59 -43.48
CA TRP A 876 27.51 -31.91 -43.44
C TRP A 876 26.30 -31.96 -42.52
N TYR A 877 26.41 -31.45 -41.28
CA TYR A 877 25.33 -31.51 -40.28
C TYR A 877 24.07 -30.74 -40.70
N TYR A 878 24.23 -29.61 -41.39
CA TYR A 878 23.12 -28.80 -41.93
C TYR A 878 22.74 -29.12 -43.38
N SER A 879 23.35 -30.15 -44.00
CA SER A 879 23.13 -30.52 -45.41
C SER A 879 23.27 -29.35 -46.39
N LEU A 880 24.37 -28.60 -46.28
CA LEU A 880 24.66 -27.45 -47.17
C LEU A 880 25.17 -27.88 -48.55
N GLU A 881 25.55 -29.14 -48.74
CA GLU A 881 25.91 -29.71 -50.04
C GLU A 881 24.66 -29.87 -50.93
N HIS A 882 24.62 -29.13 -52.03
CA HIS A 882 23.47 -29.03 -52.93
C HIS A 882 23.92 -28.94 -54.40
N SER A 883 23.04 -29.27 -55.34
CA SER A 883 23.31 -29.04 -56.76
C SER A 883 23.26 -27.54 -57.08
N THR A 884 23.99 -27.11 -58.11
CA THR A 884 24.03 -25.71 -58.56
C THR A 884 22.70 -25.14 -59.07
N GLU A 885 21.64 -25.96 -59.10
CA GLU A 885 20.31 -25.59 -59.60
C GLU A 885 19.30 -25.20 -58.50
N ASP A 886 19.49 -25.65 -57.24
CA ASP A 886 18.59 -25.28 -56.12
C ASP A 886 19.27 -24.39 -55.07
N TYR A 887 19.46 -23.13 -55.44
CA TYR A 887 19.90 -22.07 -54.52
C TYR A 887 18.94 -21.83 -53.34
N SER A 888 17.68 -22.30 -53.43
CA SER A 888 16.63 -22.00 -52.45
C SER A 888 16.73 -22.84 -51.19
N SER A 889 17.13 -24.12 -51.31
CA SER A 889 17.39 -25.00 -50.17
C SER A 889 18.67 -24.58 -49.44
N PHE A 890 19.76 -24.35 -50.18
CA PHE A 890 21.01 -23.83 -49.64
C PHE A 890 20.84 -22.54 -48.85
N SER A 891 20.15 -21.54 -49.40
CA SER A 891 19.94 -20.27 -48.69
C SER A 891 19.20 -20.45 -47.37
N ARG A 892 18.25 -21.41 -47.29
CA ARG A 892 17.49 -21.72 -46.08
C ARG A 892 18.32 -22.53 -45.08
N ALA A 893 19.08 -23.51 -45.55
CA ALA A 893 19.95 -24.33 -44.72
C ALA A 893 21.12 -23.51 -44.12
N LEU A 894 21.72 -22.60 -44.88
CA LEU A 894 22.74 -21.67 -44.39
C LEU A 894 22.17 -20.67 -43.40
N GLU A 895 20.94 -20.19 -43.59
CA GLU A 895 20.25 -19.36 -42.61
C GLU A 895 19.96 -20.11 -41.30
N ASN A 896 19.60 -21.40 -41.38
CA ASN A 896 19.45 -22.26 -40.21
C ASN A 896 20.78 -22.45 -39.46
N ALA A 897 21.86 -22.81 -40.16
CA ALA A 897 23.19 -23.02 -39.59
C ALA A 897 23.70 -21.76 -38.87
N THR A 898 23.60 -20.61 -39.54
CA THR A 898 24.04 -19.33 -38.97
C THR A 898 23.15 -18.84 -37.83
N ARG A 899 21.82 -18.99 -37.90
CA ARG A 899 20.92 -18.63 -36.78
C ARG A 899 21.19 -19.49 -35.54
N ASP A 900 21.42 -20.79 -35.71
CA ASP A 900 21.71 -21.66 -34.58
C ASP A 900 23.09 -21.34 -33.96
N TYR A 901 24.14 -21.15 -34.78
CA TYR A 901 25.50 -20.85 -34.30
C TYR A 901 25.66 -19.45 -33.69
N PHE A 902 25.08 -18.41 -34.30
CA PHE A 902 25.27 -17.02 -33.86
C PHE A 902 24.20 -16.50 -32.90
N ILE A 903 23.02 -17.12 -32.83
CA ILE A 903 21.86 -16.59 -32.07
C ILE A 903 21.29 -17.63 -31.10
N ASN A 904 20.66 -18.72 -31.58
CA ASN A 904 19.90 -19.63 -30.71
C ASN A 904 20.77 -20.32 -29.65
N CYS A 905 21.88 -20.93 -30.06
CA CYS A 905 22.72 -21.68 -29.14
C CYS A 905 23.51 -20.78 -28.17
N PRO A 906 24.08 -19.63 -28.60
CA PRO A 906 24.61 -18.63 -27.68
C PRO A 906 23.60 -18.10 -26.66
N ILE A 907 22.32 -17.97 -27.02
CA ILE A 907 21.26 -17.63 -26.06
C ILE A 907 21.06 -18.76 -25.04
N ILE A 908 20.92 -20.01 -25.49
CA ILE A 908 20.72 -21.18 -24.61
C ILE A 908 21.90 -21.37 -23.64
N ASP A 909 23.14 -21.22 -24.13
CA ASP A 909 24.35 -21.32 -23.31
C ASP A 909 24.46 -20.18 -22.29
N MET A 910 24.06 -18.95 -22.67
CA MET A 910 24.06 -17.79 -21.77
C MET A 910 23.00 -17.96 -20.68
N VAL A 911 21.77 -18.33 -21.04
CA VAL A 911 20.67 -18.63 -20.11
C VAL A 911 21.09 -19.74 -19.14
N SER A 912 21.70 -20.81 -19.65
CA SER A 912 22.16 -21.94 -18.82
C SER A 912 23.27 -21.54 -17.83
N HIS A 913 24.21 -20.67 -18.23
CA HIS A 913 25.21 -20.11 -17.31
C HIS A 913 24.57 -19.18 -16.27
N TRP A 914 23.69 -18.27 -16.71
CA TRP A 914 23.04 -17.30 -15.83
C TRP A 914 22.17 -17.99 -14.76
N ALA A 915 21.46 -19.06 -15.14
CA ALA A 915 20.61 -19.84 -14.24
C ALA A 915 21.40 -20.72 -13.26
N ARG A 916 22.64 -21.10 -13.60
CA ARG A 916 23.55 -21.79 -12.65
C ARG A 916 24.27 -20.82 -11.73
N GLY A 917 24.57 -19.61 -12.21
CA GLY A 917 25.44 -18.66 -11.52
C GLY A 917 24.73 -17.58 -10.70
N THR A 918 23.45 -17.30 -10.95
CA THR A 918 22.75 -16.14 -10.35
C THR A 918 21.56 -16.51 -9.46
N ARG A 919 21.07 -15.52 -8.71
CA ARG A 919 19.84 -15.59 -7.90
C ARG A 919 18.65 -14.85 -8.54
N GLY A 920 18.74 -14.49 -9.83
CA GLY A 920 17.71 -13.75 -10.57
C GLY A 920 16.69 -14.68 -11.20
N ASN A 921 15.47 -14.20 -11.43
CA ASN A 921 14.46 -15.00 -12.13
C ASN A 921 14.76 -14.99 -13.63
N ILE A 922 14.61 -16.12 -14.33
CA ILE A 922 14.97 -16.22 -15.76
C ILE A 922 13.82 -16.80 -16.58
N TYR A 923 13.47 -16.12 -17.67
CA TYR A 923 12.38 -16.51 -18.56
C TYR A 923 12.85 -16.55 -20.01
N MET A 924 12.65 -17.69 -20.67
CA MET A 924 13.00 -17.88 -22.08
C MET A 924 11.77 -17.87 -22.98
N TYR A 925 11.85 -17.25 -24.16
CA TYR A 925 10.84 -17.37 -25.22
C TYR A 925 11.43 -17.80 -26.57
N TYR A 926 10.55 -18.22 -27.48
CA TYR A 926 10.83 -18.45 -28.89
C TYR A 926 9.66 -17.99 -29.76
N VAL A 927 9.93 -17.37 -30.92
CA VAL A 927 8.89 -17.08 -31.92
C VAL A 927 9.00 -18.07 -33.08
N PRO A 928 7.94 -18.82 -33.42
CA PRO A 928 7.91 -19.69 -34.60
C PRO A 928 7.86 -18.87 -35.90
N GLU A 929 7.92 -19.55 -37.04
CA GLU A 929 7.81 -18.89 -38.35
C GLU A 929 6.36 -18.52 -38.67
N THR A 930 6.07 -17.23 -38.75
CA THR A 930 4.79 -16.69 -39.23
C THR A 930 4.84 -16.49 -40.74
N TYR A 931 3.88 -17.08 -41.46
CA TYR A 931 3.73 -16.85 -42.91
C TYR A 931 3.13 -15.47 -43.24
N SER A 932 2.65 -14.72 -42.22
CA SER A 932 2.20 -13.34 -42.34
C SER A 932 3.39 -12.35 -42.39
N GLN A 933 3.56 -11.73 -43.56
CA GLN A 933 4.27 -10.46 -43.81
C GLN A 933 5.82 -10.45 -43.73
N ASN A 934 6.41 -10.46 -44.93
CA ASN A 934 7.85 -10.29 -45.19
C ASN A 934 8.30 -8.83 -45.43
N SER A 935 7.40 -7.86 -45.27
CA SER A 935 7.58 -6.46 -45.66
C SER A 935 8.28 -5.59 -44.60
N LEU A 936 8.07 -5.84 -43.32
CA LEU A 936 8.59 -5.04 -42.21
C LEU A 936 10.06 -5.38 -41.89
N GLU A 937 10.73 -4.45 -41.20
CA GLU A 937 12.14 -4.58 -40.76
C GLU A 937 12.26 -5.13 -39.32
N LEU A 938 11.31 -4.76 -38.46
CA LEU A 938 11.15 -5.31 -37.11
C LEU A 938 10.78 -6.80 -37.18
N LEU A 939 11.29 -7.59 -36.24
CA LEU A 939 10.90 -9.01 -36.07
C LEU A 939 9.66 -9.15 -35.20
N ASP A 940 8.98 -10.29 -35.33
CA ASP A 940 7.65 -10.55 -34.74
C ASP A 940 7.61 -10.36 -33.22
N ASP A 941 8.66 -10.74 -32.49
CA ASP A 941 8.76 -10.50 -31.05
C ASP A 941 8.74 -9.01 -30.70
N VAL A 942 9.51 -8.18 -31.41
CA VAL A 942 9.50 -6.72 -31.22
C VAL A 942 8.16 -6.12 -31.66
N GLN A 943 7.62 -6.55 -32.81
CA GLN A 943 6.31 -6.10 -33.29
C GLN A 943 5.20 -6.37 -32.26
N TYR A 944 5.15 -7.57 -31.70
CA TYR A 944 4.17 -7.96 -30.70
C TYR A 944 4.40 -7.29 -29.35
N ALA A 945 5.65 -7.18 -28.89
CA ALA A 945 6.01 -6.57 -27.61
C ALA A 945 5.81 -5.04 -27.56
N PHE A 946 5.91 -4.34 -28.70
CA PHE A 946 5.65 -2.90 -28.80
C PHE A 946 4.26 -2.54 -29.30
N GLY A 947 3.38 -3.53 -29.52
CA GLY A 947 1.98 -3.27 -29.88
C GLY A 947 1.79 -2.78 -31.32
N LEU A 948 2.71 -3.11 -32.24
CA LEU A 948 2.63 -2.71 -33.65
C LEU A 948 1.29 -3.10 -34.33
N PRO A 949 0.63 -4.23 -33.97
CA PRO A 949 -0.73 -4.54 -34.45
C PRO A 949 -1.83 -3.53 -34.09
N PHE A 950 -1.58 -2.61 -33.15
CA PHE A 950 -2.48 -1.52 -32.77
C PHE A 950 -2.07 -0.15 -33.36
N HIS A 951 -0.92 -0.05 -34.01
CA HIS A 951 -0.44 1.19 -34.59
C HIS A 951 -1.26 1.55 -35.85
N PRO A 952 -1.82 2.78 -35.98
CA PRO A 952 -2.80 3.12 -37.02
C PRO A 952 -2.36 2.84 -38.47
N GLN A 953 -1.06 2.92 -38.78
CA GLN A 953 -0.55 2.61 -40.13
C GLN A 953 -0.57 1.11 -40.47
N TYR A 954 -0.46 0.25 -39.46
CA TYR A 954 -0.35 -1.20 -39.62
C TYR A 954 -1.60 -1.94 -39.11
N GLU A 955 -2.57 -1.25 -38.50
CA GLU A 955 -3.76 -1.87 -37.88
C GLU A 955 -4.53 -2.78 -38.85
N GLN A 956 -4.61 -2.46 -40.14
CA GLN A 956 -5.29 -3.32 -41.13
C GLN A 956 -4.42 -4.47 -41.68
N GLN A 957 -3.14 -4.51 -41.32
CA GLN A 957 -2.22 -5.55 -41.76
C GLN A 957 -2.28 -6.78 -40.83
N PHE A 958 -2.65 -6.62 -39.56
CA PHE A 958 -2.69 -7.72 -38.58
C PHE A 958 -4.10 -8.27 -38.33
N THR A 959 -4.20 -9.59 -38.18
CA THR A 959 -5.40 -10.32 -37.80
C THR A 959 -5.83 -10.03 -36.36
N LEU A 960 -7.07 -10.40 -36.01
CA LEU A 960 -7.56 -10.30 -34.63
C LEU A 960 -6.81 -11.23 -33.67
N GLU A 961 -6.30 -12.35 -34.16
CA GLU A 961 -5.51 -13.31 -33.37
C GLU A 961 -4.12 -12.74 -33.05
N GLU A 962 -3.42 -12.17 -34.05
CA GLU A 962 -2.13 -11.47 -33.85
C GLU A 962 -2.28 -10.26 -32.91
N LYS A 963 -3.38 -9.49 -33.01
CA LYS A 963 -3.69 -8.40 -32.06
C LYS A 963 -3.92 -8.92 -30.64
N SER A 964 -4.63 -10.04 -30.48
CA SER A 964 -4.86 -10.70 -29.19
C SER A 964 -3.54 -11.24 -28.58
N LEU A 965 -2.70 -11.85 -29.41
CA LEU A 965 -1.38 -12.35 -29.06
C LEU A 965 -0.45 -11.20 -28.60
N SER A 966 -0.34 -10.13 -29.39
CA SER A 966 0.44 -8.93 -29.03
C SER A 966 -0.02 -8.33 -27.70
N LEU A 967 -1.33 -8.28 -27.43
CA LEU A 967 -1.84 -7.76 -26.16
C LEU A 967 -1.40 -8.60 -24.94
N LYS A 968 -1.32 -9.92 -25.08
CA LYS A 968 -0.79 -10.83 -24.04
C LYS A 968 0.73 -10.72 -23.91
N ILE A 969 1.48 -10.56 -25.01
CA ILE A 969 2.94 -10.38 -25.00
C ILE A 969 3.31 -9.05 -24.33
N MET A 970 2.60 -7.95 -24.64
CA MET A 970 2.75 -6.67 -23.94
C MET A 970 2.51 -6.81 -22.43
N GLN A 971 1.51 -7.60 -21.99
CA GLN A 971 1.28 -7.88 -20.58
C GLN A 971 2.43 -8.65 -19.93
N TYR A 972 2.97 -9.70 -20.56
CA TYR A 972 4.14 -10.42 -20.04
C TYR A 972 5.36 -9.52 -19.90
N PHE A 973 5.65 -8.71 -20.91
CA PHE A 973 6.77 -7.77 -20.90
C PHE A 973 6.59 -6.72 -19.80
N ALA A 974 5.41 -6.08 -19.71
CA ALA A 974 5.12 -5.10 -18.66
C ALA A 974 5.22 -5.69 -17.25
N ASN A 975 4.68 -6.88 -17.02
CA ASN A 975 4.78 -7.59 -15.73
C ASN A 975 6.24 -7.88 -15.38
N PHE A 976 7.04 -8.37 -16.34
CA PHE A 976 8.47 -8.60 -16.13
C PHE A 976 9.23 -7.29 -15.83
N ILE A 977 8.94 -6.19 -16.54
CA ILE A 977 9.53 -4.86 -16.31
C ILE A 977 9.21 -4.35 -14.89
N LYS A 978 7.99 -4.60 -14.39
CA LYS A 978 7.57 -4.26 -13.02
C LYS A 978 8.23 -5.15 -11.96
N THR A 979 8.03 -6.47 -12.06
CA THR A 979 8.26 -7.41 -10.95
C THR A 979 9.49 -8.30 -11.14
N GLY A 980 9.93 -8.52 -12.38
CA GLY A 980 10.92 -9.55 -12.72
C GLY A 980 10.29 -10.92 -12.93
N ASN A 981 8.97 -10.99 -13.11
CA ASN A 981 8.23 -12.21 -13.42
C ASN A 981 7.06 -11.86 -14.37
N PRO A 982 6.97 -12.45 -15.57
CA PRO A 982 5.94 -12.10 -16.55
C PRO A 982 4.51 -12.48 -16.09
N ASN A 983 4.36 -13.34 -15.08
CA ASN A 983 3.06 -13.83 -14.61
C ASN A 983 2.34 -12.88 -13.64
N TYR A 984 3.08 -12.00 -12.95
CA TYR A 984 2.54 -11.20 -11.84
C TYR A 984 2.76 -9.70 -12.09
N PRO A 985 1.70 -8.87 -12.00
CA PRO A 985 1.83 -7.41 -12.16
C PRO A 985 2.46 -6.72 -10.94
N TYR A 986 2.44 -7.36 -9.78
CA TYR A 986 3.05 -6.90 -8.53
C TYR A 986 3.95 -7.99 -7.92
N ASP A 987 5.03 -7.58 -7.26
CA ASP A 987 5.94 -8.50 -6.55
C ASP A 987 5.36 -9.00 -5.21
N PHE A 988 4.44 -8.22 -4.63
CA PHE A 988 3.71 -8.51 -3.40
C PHE A 988 2.40 -9.29 -3.58
N SER A 989 2.01 -9.67 -4.80
CA SER A 989 0.82 -10.50 -5.11
C SER A 989 1.22 -11.72 -5.92
N ARG A 990 0.51 -12.83 -5.73
CA ARG A 990 0.67 -14.10 -6.47
C ARG A 990 -0.60 -14.53 -7.21
N LYS A 991 -1.59 -13.65 -7.36
CA LYS A 991 -2.80 -13.96 -8.14
C LYS A 991 -2.51 -13.86 -9.63
N VAL A 992 -2.61 -15.00 -10.33
CA VAL A 992 -2.49 -15.08 -11.78
C VAL A 992 -3.75 -14.53 -12.44
N LEU A 993 -3.60 -13.78 -13.52
CA LEU A 993 -4.69 -13.34 -14.38
C LEU A 993 -5.11 -14.48 -15.32
N GLU A 994 -6.39 -14.89 -15.24
CA GLU A 994 -6.98 -16.01 -16.02
C GLU A 994 -6.80 -15.90 -17.55
N THR A 995 -6.45 -14.73 -18.07
CA THR A 995 -6.29 -14.45 -19.50
C THR A 995 -4.95 -14.86 -20.10
N THR A 996 -3.96 -15.20 -19.27
CA THR A 996 -2.58 -15.54 -19.68
C THR A 996 -2.18 -16.93 -19.18
N THR A 997 -1.56 -17.74 -20.04
CA THR A 997 -1.00 -19.03 -19.65
C THR A 997 0.20 -18.82 -18.73
N LEU A 998 0.36 -19.66 -17.69
CA LEU A 998 1.53 -19.54 -16.81
C LEU A 998 2.81 -19.74 -17.64
N TRP A 999 3.75 -18.81 -17.53
CA TRP A 999 5.08 -18.87 -18.10
C TRP A 999 6.03 -19.43 -17.02
N PRO A 1000 6.51 -20.67 -17.15
CA PRO A 1000 7.42 -21.29 -16.21
C PRO A 1000 8.81 -20.63 -16.27
N GLU A 1001 9.50 -20.64 -15.14
CA GLU A 1001 10.90 -20.20 -15.06
C GLU A 1001 11.81 -21.18 -15.81
N PHE A 1002 12.88 -20.66 -16.42
CA PHE A 1002 13.94 -21.48 -16.99
C PHE A 1002 14.79 -22.07 -15.85
N LEU A 1003 14.88 -23.40 -15.79
CA LEU A 1003 15.69 -24.11 -14.80
C LEU A 1003 16.72 -25.00 -15.52
N PRO A 1004 18.03 -24.93 -15.18
CA PRO A 1004 19.12 -25.46 -16.00
C PRO A 1004 19.38 -26.96 -15.78
N HIS A 1005 18.33 -27.78 -15.95
CA HIS A 1005 18.36 -29.22 -15.77
C HIS A 1005 17.43 -29.92 -16.78
N VAL A 1006 17.64 -31.23 -16.99
CA VAL A 1006 17.04 -31.99 -18.12
C VAL A 1006 15.51 -31.91 -18.20
N ASN A 1007 14.83 -31.88 -17.05
CA ASN A 1007 13.36 -31.79 -16.93
C ASN A 1007 12.84 -30.33 -16.83
N GLY A 1008 13.74 -29.36 -16.94
CA GLY A 1008 13.46 -27.93 -17.02
C GLY A 1008 13.67 -27.44 -18.45
N ASP A 1009 14.65 -26.57 -18.66
CA ASP A 1009 14.95 -25.91 -19.95
C ASP A 1009 13.68 -25.30 -20.61
N ASN A 1010 12.77 -24.77 -19.79
CA ASN A 1010 11.46 -24.32 -20.23
C ASN A 1010 11.54 -23.03 -21.05
N TYR A 1011 10.74 -22.94 -22.11
CA TYR A 1011 10.51 -21.70 -22.85
C TYR A 1011 9.03 -21.53 -23.23
N LYS A 1012 8.64 -20.28 -23.46
CA LYS A 1012 7.33 -19.87 -23.97
C LYS A 1012 7.39 -19.74 -25.49
N GLU A 1013 6.51 -20.40 -26.22
CA GLU A 1013 6.37 -20.13 -27.65
C GLU A 1013 5.37 -18.99 -27.88
N PHE A 1014 5.70 -18.06 -28.78
CA PHE A 1014 4.82 -16.95 -29.20
C PHE A 1014 3.94 -17.34 -30.38
N SER A 1015 3.15 -18.40 -30.22
CA SER A 1015 1.98 -18.73 -31.04
C SER A 1015 0.69 -18.17 -30.39
N PRO A 1016 -0.47 -18.14 -31.09
CA PRO A 1016 -1.75 -17.68 -30.53
C PRO A 1016 -2.17 -18.39 -29.21
N GLU A 1017 -1.80 -19.66 -29.07
CA GLU A 1017 -2.07 -20.51 -27.90
C GLU A 1017 -1.12 -20.25 -26.71
N LEU A 1018 0.04 -19.64 -26.97
CA LEU A 1018 1.12 -19.40 -25.98
C LEU A 1018 1.55 -20.65 -25.18
N PRO A 1019 1.89 -21.77 -25.84
CA PRO A 1019 2.24 -23.02 -25.18
C PRO A 1019 3.59 -22.95 -24.45
N ASN A 1020 3.79 -23.86 -23.51
CA ASN A 1020 5.05 -24.06 -22.80
C ASN A 1020 5.76 -25.28 -23.40
N HIS A 1021 7.01 -25.09 -23.81
CA HIS A 1021 7.85 -26.15 -24.37
C HIS A 1021 9.14 -26.29 -23.55
N GLN A 1022 9.87 -27.37 -23.77
CA GLN A 1022 11.13 -27.68 -23.08
C GLN A 1022 12.23 -27.98 -24.10
N GLY A 1023 13.42 -27.42 -23.86
CA GLY A 1023 14.63 -27.78 -24.61
C GLY A 1023 14.64 -27.35 -26.07
N LEU A 1024 14.51 -26.04 -26.32
CA LEU A 1024 14.72 -25.45 -27.64
C LEU A 1024 16.06 -25.92 -28.23
N LYS A 1025 16.05 -26.39 -29.49
CA LYS A 1025 17.26 -26.67 -30.29
C LYS A 1025 18.32 -27.56 -29.62
N LYS A 1026 17.89 -28.51 -28.76
CA LYS A 1026 18.78 -29.38 -27.98
C LYS A 1026 19.79 -30.18 -28.82
N ALA A 1027 19.41 -30.61 -30.02
CA ALA A 1027 20.31 -31.39 -30.90
C ALA A 1027 21.38 -30.48 -31.53
N GLU A 1028 20.94 -29.40 -32.16
CA GLU A 1028 21.77 -28.44 -32.87
C GLU A 1028 22.72 -27.71 -31.91
N CYS A 1029 22.24 -27.33 -30.74
CA CYS A 1029 23.09 -26.71 -29.73
C CYS A 1029 24.01 -27.71 -29.03
N SER A 1030 23.70 -29.01 -28.98
CA SER A 1030 24.66 -30.03 -28.56
C SER A 1030 25.76 -30.27 -29.61
N PHE A 1031 25.46 -30.09 -30.91
CA PHE A 1031 26.47 -30.10 -31.96
C PHE A 1031 27.47 -28.95 -31.78
N TRP A 1032 27.00 -27.70 -31.69
CA TRP A 1032 27.87 -26.54 -31.52
C TRP A 1032 28.60 -26.49 -30.16
N SER A 1033 27.89 -26.71 -29.05
CA SER A 1033 28.48 -26.56 -27.71
C SER A 1033 29.35 -27.73 -27.24
N LYS A 1034 29.18 -28.95 -27.79
CA LYS A 1034 29.93 -30.14 -27.33
C LYS A 1034 30.77 -30.79 -28.41
N TYR A 1035 30.18 -31.12 -29.56
CA TYR A 1035 30.89 -31.82 -30.63
C TYR A 1035 31.98 -30.93 -31.23
N ILE A 1036 31.64 -29.70 -31.64
CA ILE A 1036 32.63 -28.76 -32.21
C ILE A 1036 33.71 -28.35 -31.20
N GLN A 1037 33.37 -28.18 -29.92
CA GLN A 1037 34.39 -27.92 -28.88
C GLN A 1037 35.37 -29.08 -28.71
N THR A 1038 34.88 -30.33 -28.75
CA THR A 1038 35.71 -31.54 -28.66
C THR A 1038 36.58 -31.71 -29.90
N LEU A 1039 36.03 -31.40 -31.09
CA LEU A 1039 36.77 -31.40 -32.35
C LEU A 1039 37.90 -30.37 -32.32
N LYS A 1040 37.63 -29.10 -31.99
CA LYS A 1040 38.63 -28.02 -31.90
C LYS A 1040 39.73 -28.32 -30.88
N ALA A 1041 39.39 -28.93 -29.74
CA ALA A 1041 40.37 -29.36 -28.74
C ALA A 1041 41.27 -30.52 -29.21
N SER A 1042 40.79 -31.34 -30.16
CA SER A 1042 41.51 -32.48 -30.72
C SER A 1042 42.38 -32.09 -31.91
N THR A 1043 41.88 -31.23 -32.82
CA THR A 1043 42.65 -30.70 -33.96
C THR A 1043 43.77 -29.77 -33.49
N GLY A 1044 43.52 -28.91 -32.49
CA GLY A 1044 44.51 -27.99 -31.93
C GLY A 1044 45.73 -28.64 -31.27
N LYS A 1045 45.67 -29.93 -30.89
CA LYS A 1045 46.82 -30.71 -30.40
C LYS A 1045 47.61 -31.41 -31.50
N CYS A 1046 47.12 -31.39 -32.74
CA CYS A 1046 47.61 -32.20 -33.86
C CYS A 1046 48.37 -31.40 -34.93
N SER A 1047 49.05 -30.31 -34.55
CA SER A 1047 49.90 -29.49 -35.43
C SER A 1047 51.13 -30.21 -36.03
N GLY A 1048 51.29 -31.51 -35.78
CA GLY A 1048 52.28 -32.40 -36.42
C GLY A 1048 51.70 -33.58 -37.23
N CYS A 1049 50.38 -33.78 -37.30
CA CYS A 1049 49.77 -35.00 -37.87
C CYS A 1049 49.22 -34.87 -39.31
N GLY A 1050 49.58 -33.82 -40.04
CA GLY A 1050 49.07 -33.49 -41.38
C GLY A 1050 49.46 -34.41 -42.55
N LYS A 1051 49.58 -35.74 -42.35
CA LYS A 1051 49.94 -36.70 -43.41
C LYS A 1051 49.24 -38.07 -43.41
N VAL A 1052 48.26 -38.34 -42.55
CA VAL A 1052 47.65 -39.71 -42.45
C VAL A 1052 46.15 -39.76 -42.83
N LEU A 1053 45.41 -38.65 -42.81
CA LEU A 1053 43.95 -38.65 -43.01
C LEU A 1053 43.47 -38.57 -44.48
N ASN A 1054 44.32 -38.91 -45.45
CA ASN A 1054 43.96 -39.02 -46.88
C ASN A 1054 43.78 -40.48 -47.36
N ARG A 1055 43.50 -41.42 -46.45
CA ARG A 1055 43.18 -42.83 -46.76
C ARG A 1055 42.14 -43.41 -45.82
N MET A 1056 40.94 -42.81 -45.76
CA MET A 1056 39.70 -43.47 -45.31
C MET A 1056 38.45 -42.61 -45.60
N PHE A 1057 38.32 -42.21 -46.87
CA PHE A 1057 37.06 -41.88 -47.55
C PHE A 1057 37.22 -42.32 -49.01
#